data_AF-A0A922IE28-F1
#
_entry.id   AF-A0A922IE28-F1
#
_cell.length_a   1.000
_cell.length_b   1.000
_cell.length_c   1.000
_cell.angle_alpha   90.00
_cell.angle_beta   90.00
_cell.angle_gamma   90.00
#
_symmetry.space_group_name_H-M   'P 1'
#
loop_
_entity.id
_entity.type
_entity.pdbx_description
1 polymer ?
#
loop_
_entity_poly.entity_id
_entity_poly.type
_entity_poly.pdbx_seq_one_letter_code
_entity_poly.pdbx_strand_id
1 'polypeptide(L)'
;MSNNLPSHGGTINSIDSSSSKNSLHNHMRNITGSTTSNMPGNLHNPTSNHQQPPQSSSSSSSLASSSNINGPLPDNEYEFPYCEDVNKYTKMNKIGQGTFGEVFKAKHSKTRKLVALKKVLMENEKEGFPITALREIKILQLLKHENVVNLIEICRTSSTDSNYKATFYLVFDFCEHDLAGLLSNISVTFNLGEIKKIMQQLLNGLFFIHKQKILHRDMKAANILITKNGVLKLADFGLARAISDIRSDRYTNRVVTLWYRPPELLLGARNYGPPIDLWGAGCIMAEMWTRIPILQGNTELAQLQMITQLCGSITPEVWPGVEKLELFNKMDLGKNQRRRVKEKLKPFIKCDCALDLLDKLLILDPTKRLDSDSALNHDFFWTDPMPQDLGKLLSKYTSSMFEFTTPRRRAAPQAQQGGGPSAPGPHVYHPGHHPGGHQRGPPGRMGAQNSGGQYIDRLDGSYHPSSMINTDNVPSTVVRLTDLVKHRTMISVAYQKGHFEGAESLGCQTTKTSFNTVSSRGLTNLSAATLSDSVKKFIEDKARVCKPDQIQICDGSETENQQLIDLMVKQGMLEKLPKYENCWLARTDPADVALNKRDTIPIPKEGVEGTLGKWLSPEDLQKALDERFPDCMKGRTMYVIPFSMGPIGSPLSKIGIQLTDSPYVVASMRIMTRMGEAVLKTLGEREDFIRCLHSVGCPLPLQRPLKQNWPCNPEKTLISHIPDRNEIISFGSGYGGNSLLGKKCFALRLGSILAKREGWFAEHMLILGITNPQGIKRYVVAAFPSACGKTNLAMLTPTLPGYKVECVGDDISWMRFDKNGVLRAINPEYGFFGVAPGTTNKTNPNAMKTISRNTVFTNVAKTSDGGVYWEGLEDEIDPNVKITSWLGEEWTKDSGKPAAHPNSRFCTPAGQCPIIDSCWEDSQGVPISAIIFGGRRPEGVPLVYESFDWKHGVLVGASLRSEATAAAEHKAKVIMHDPFAMRPFFGYNFGHYLDHWLSFAEKPGLQLPKIFHVNWFRKDKQSGKFLWPGFGENCRVLDWIIRRVENENITMDSPIGYLPKRDSFRAEGLDIDYDKLFDVPKDFWKQEVTSIRKYFDEQVGEDLPKDMNEQLNKLEQRLNQ
;
A
#
# COMPACT_ATOMS: atom_id res chain seq x y z
N MET A 1 -52.52 38.77 -24.94
CA MET A 1 -53.19 40.07 -25.19
C MET A 1 -52.12 41.14 -25.00
N SER A 2 -51.49 41.59 -26.08
CA SER A 2 -51.91 42.75 -26.90
C SER A 2 -51.79 44.06 -26.12
N ASN A 3 -50.65 44.76 -26.14
CA ASN A 3 -50.04 45.57 -27.23
C ASN A 3 -50.45 47.06 -27.19
N ASN A 4 -49.51 47.91 -27.62
CA ASN A 4 -49.67 49.27 -28.17
C ASN A 4 -49.73 50.48 -27.20
N LEU A 5 -48.52 51.07 -27.03
CA LEU A 5 -48.15 52.48 -27.30
C LEU A 5 -48.86 53.08 -28.56
N PRO A 6 -48.91 54.41 -28.84
CA PRO A 6 -47.75 55.35 -28.70
C PRO A 6 -48.04 56.87 -28.54
N SER A 7 -46.97 57.67 -28.74
CA SER A 7 -46.91 59.03 -29.36
C SER A 7 -47.00 60.28 -28.44
N HIS A 8 -46.33 61.42 -28.73
CA HIS A 8 -45.22 61.71 -29.67
C HIS A 8 -44.50 63.04 -29.33
N GLY A 9 -43.32 63.29 -29.94
CA GLY A 9 -42.67 64.61 -30.07
C GLY A 9 -41.34 64.77 -29.30
N GLY A 10 -40.19 65.05 -29.93
CA GLY A 10 -39.91 65.06 -31.38
C GLY A 10 -38.47 65.50 -31.74
N THR A 11 -38.06 65.20 -32.99
CA THR A 11 -37.28 66.07 -33.92
C THR A 11 -35.89 66.64 -33.52
N ILE A 12 -34.82 66.61 -34.34
CA ILE A 12 -34.64 66.13 -35.74
C ILE A 12 -33.14 65.98 -36.14
N ASN A 13 -32.82 65.09 -37.10
CA ASN A 13 -31.63 65.03 -37.99
C ASN A 13 -30.17 64.90 -37.42
N SER A 14 -29.18 64.29 -38.12
CA SER A 14 -29.18 63.40 -39.30
C SER A 14 -27.80 62.78 -39.64
N ILE A 15 -27.80 61.55 -40.19
CA ILE A 15 -26.89 60.98 -41.23
C ILE A 15 -25.48 60.40 -40.86
N ASP A 16 -25.32 59.13 -41.29
CA ASP A 16 -24.17 58.33 -41.80
C ASP A 16 -22.84 58.04 -41.06
N SER A 17 -22.78 56.80 -40.56
CA SER A 17 -21.84 55.71 -40.91
C SER A 17 -20.29 55.86 -40.88
N SER A 18 -19.70 54.98 -40.05
CA SER A 18 -18.56 54.08 -40.37
C SER A 18 -17.08 54.55 -40.25
N SER A 19 -16.32 53.72 -39.55
CA SER A 19 -14.88 53.42 -39.70
C SER A 19 -13.78 54.46 -39.41
N SER A 20 -13.06 54.20 -38.31
CA SER A 20 -11.59 53.95 -38.30
C SER A 20 -10.55 55.07 -38.52
N LYS A 21 -9.54 55.06 -37.63
CA LYS A 21 -8.15 55.60 -37.69
C LYS A 21 -7.88 57.05 -37.24
N ASN A 22 -7.07 57.12 -36.16
CA ASN A 22 -5.83 57.90 -35.98
C ASN A 22 -5.76 59.37 -36.48
N SER A 23 -5.41 60.31 -35.60
CA SER A 23 -4.00 60.69 -35.29
C SER A 23 -3.86 62.14 -34.76
N LEU A 24 -2.65 62.47 -34.26
CA LEU A 24 -2.08 63.82 -34.04
C LEU A 24 -2.85 64.79 -33.09
N HIS A 25 -2.38 65.00 -31.86
CA HIS A 25 -1.27 65.88 -31.46
C HIS A 25 -1.61 67.39 -31.39
N ASN A 26 -1.75 67.91 -30.16
CA ASN A 26 -0.63 68.56 -29.48
C ASN A 26 -1.04 69.07 -28.08
N HIS A 27 -0.21 68.83 -27.05
CA HIS A 27 0.09 69.83 -26.01
C HIS A 27 1.35 69.51 -25.19
N MET A 28 2.28 70.48 -25.22
CA MET A 28 3.27 70.87 -24.20
C MET A 28 3.98 69.84 -23.28
N ARG A 29 5.29 69.69 -23.53
CA ARG A 29 6.40 70.02 -22.59
C ARG A 29 6.32 69.53 -21.13
N ASN A 30 7.13 68.52 -20.79
CA ASN A 30 8.52 68.76 -20.38
C ASN A 30 9.35 67.46 -20.49
N ILE A 31 10.68 67.59 -20.65
CA ILE A 31 11.56 66.51 -21.16
C ILE A 31 12.86 66.38 -20.32
N THR A 32 13.46 65.19 -20.38
CA THR A 32 14.69 64.72 -19.72
C THR A 32 16.01 65.25 -20.31
N GLY A 33 17.11 65.05 -19.58
CA GLY A 33 18.50 65.12 -20.05
C GLY A 33 19.46 65.34 -18.88
N SER A 34 20.76 64.99 -18.93
CA SER A 34 21.54 64.12 -19.82
C SER A 34 22.77 63.61 -19.01
N THR A 35 23.77 62.86 -19.49
CA THR A 35 24.80 63.23 -20.48
C THR A 35 25.54 62.01 -21.03
N THR A 36 26.04 62.09 -22.28
CA THR A 36 27.06 61.19 -22.85
C THR A 36 28.03 61.96 -23.76
N SER A 37 29.22 61.39 -23.98
CA SER A 37 30.23 61.79 -24.98
C SER A 37 31.21 60.61 -25.18
N ASN A 38 31.75 60.27 -26.35
CA ASN A 38 31.79 61.01 -27.62
C ASN A 38 32.00 60.07 -28.85
N MET A 39 31.27 60.33 -29.95
CA MET A 39 31.72 60.22 -31.36
C MET A 39 32.06 58.78 -31.91
N PRO A 40 32.31 58.57 -33.23
CA PRO A 40 31.22 58.18 -34.16
C PRO A 40 31.58 57.05 -35.18
N GLY A 41 30.64 56.60 -36.04
CA GLY A 41 30.99 55.69 -37.16
C GLY A 41 29.83 55.13 -38.02
N ASN A 42 29.59 55.77 -39.17
CA ASN A 42 28.73 55.37 -40.30
C ASN A 42 28.75 53.87 -40.69
N LEU A 43 27.58 53.23 -40.87
CA LEU A 43 26.87 53.01 -42.16
C LEU A 43 27.66 52.22 -43.23
N HIS A 44 27.29 50.95 -43.46
CA HIS A 44 26.69 50.51 -44.74
C HIS A 44 26.08 49.10 -44.68
N ASN A 45 24.99 48.91 -45.43
CA ASN A 45 24.46 47.64 -45.93
C ASN A 45 24.61 47.69 -47.48
N PRO A 46 24.67 46.59 -48.26
CA PRO A 46 23.44 45.83 -48.55
C PRO A 46 23.59 44.34 -49.01
N THR A 47 22.47 43.76 -49.48
CA THR A 47 22.31 42.64 -50.43
C THR A 47 22.72 41.20 -50.06
N SER A 48 21.73 40.46 -49.54
CA SER A 48 21.19 39.20 -50.11
C SER A 48 22.00 38.38 -51.15
N ASN A 49 22.11 37.07 -50.92
CA ASN A 49 21.55 36.08 -51.88
C ASN A 49 21.30 34.69 -51.26
N HIS A 50 20.50 33.85 -51.94
CA HIS A 50 20.29 32.44 -51.59
C HIS A 50 21.47 31.56 -52.06
N GLN A 51 21.85 30.55 -51.26
CA GLN A 51 21.77 29.12 -51.64
C GLN A 51 22.13 28.19 -50.46
N GLN A 52 22.20 26.87 -50.71
CA GLN A 52 22.15 25.81 -49.69
C GLN A 52 23.53 25.09 -49.51
N PRO A 53 23.66 23.97 -48.75
CA PRO A 53 24.92 23.54 -48.07
C PRO A 53 25.91 22.83 -49.06
N PRO A 54 27.15 22.38 -48.68
CA PRO A 54 27.45 21.77 -47.37
C PRO A 54 28.91 21.73 -46.84
N GLN A 55 29.04 20.89 -45.80
CA GLN A 55 30.21 20.13 -45.35
C GLN A 55 31.15 20.69 -44.27
N SER A 56 31.56 19.72 -43.45
CA SER A 56 32.43 19.74 -42.29
C SER A 56 33.90 19.99 -42.62
N SER A 57 34.61 20.65 -41.71
CA SER A 57 35.93 20.17 -41.22
C SER A 57 36.24 20.81 -39.86
N SER A 58 37.39 20.46 -39.27
CA SER A 58 37.68 20.64 -37.84
C SER A 58 38.87 21.58 -37.55
N SER A 59 39.06 21.82 -36.24
CA SER A 59 40.34 22.00 -35.52
C SER A 59 41.07 23.37 -35.47
N SER A 60 41.30 23.78 -34.22
CA SER A 60 42.53 24.35 -33.61
C SER A 60 43.10 25.73 -33.99
N SER A 61 43.02 26.66 -33.02
CA SER A 61 44.16 27.43 -32.44
C SER A 61 43.65 28.18 -31.18
N SER A 62 44.06 27.84 -29.95
CA SER A 62 45.26 28.34 -29.21
C SER A 62 45.30 29.88 -29.05
N LEU A 63 44.83 30.47 -27.95
CA LEU A 63 45.46 30.60 -26.60
C LEU A 63 46.66 31.56 -26.50
N ALA A 64 46.42 32.72 -25.89
CA ALA A 64 47.37 33.57 -25.16
C ALA A 64 46.56 34.61 -24.33
N SER A 65 46.93 35.05 -23.12
CA SER A 65 47.94 34.53 -22.17
C SER A 65 47.72 35.13 -20.75
N SER A 66 48.56 34.70 -19.79
CA SER A 66 48.76 35.24 -18.42
C SER A 66 47.77 34.78 -17.32
N SER A 67 48.21 34.47 -16.09
CA SER A 67 49.59 34.31 -15.57
C SER A 67 49.67 33.24 -14.45
N ASN A 68 50.88 32.76 -14.17
CA ASN A 68 51.13 31.63 -13.27
C ASN A 68 51.12 32.02 -11.78
N ILE A 69 50.61 31.12 -10.93
CA ILE A 69 51.18 30.87 -9.60
C ILE A 69 51.45 29.36 -9.51
N ASN A 70 52.72 28.97 -9.64
CA ASN A 70 53.16 27.59 -9.44
C ASN A 70 53.73 27.43 -8.02
N GLY A 71 53.07 26.61 -7.21
CA GLY A 71 53.73 25.80 -6.18
C GLY A 71 53.53 24.32 -6.55
N PRO A 72 54.47 23.43 -6.23
CA PRO A 72 54.22 22.00 -6.38
C PRO A 72 53.07 21.60 -5.43
N LEU A 73 51.97 21.10 -6.00
CA LEU A 73 50.94 20.44 -5.19
C LEU A 73 51.56 19.19 -4.57
N PRO A 74 51.36 18.91 -3.26
CA PRO A 74 51.93 17.72 -2.65
C PRO A 74 51.36 16.45 -3.27
N ASP A 75 52.21 15.42 -3.46
CA ASP A 75 51.79 14.03 -3.69
C ASP A 75 51.20 13.43 -2.39
N ASN A 76 50.11 14.03 -1.91
CA ASN A 76 49.35 13.55 -0.76
C ASN A 76 48.12 12.79 -1.22
N GLU A 77 47.97 11.61 -0.62
CA GLU A 77 46.99 10.59 -0.92
C GLU A 77 45.55 11.13 -1.04
N TYR A 78 44.96 11.01 -2.23
CA TYR A 78 43.50 10.99 -2.36
C TYR A 78 42.96 9.70 -1.74
N GLU A 79 42.79 9.71 -0.42
CA GLU A 79 42.05 8.68 0.28
C GLU A 79 40.57 8.77 -0.13
N PHE A 80 40.07 7.69 -0.73
CA PHE A 80 38.65 7.52 -1.04
C PHE A 80 38.04 6.66 0.08
N PRO A 81 37.40 7.25 1.12
CA PRO A 81 36.98 6.53 2.34
C PRO A 81 35.89 5.46 2.14
N TYR A 82 35.53 5.16 0.89
CA TYR A 82 34.53 4.15 0.49
C TYR A 82 35.01 3.30 -0.70
N CYS A 83 36.33 3.23 -0.98
CA CYS A 83 36.90 2.48 -2.10
C CYS A 83 38.17 1.71 -1.66
N GLU A 84 37.96 0.49 -1.16
CA GLU A 84 39.03 -0.39 -0.68
C GLU A 84 39.85 -1.02 -1.84
N ASP A 85 41.00 -1.61 -1.49
CA ASP A 85 41.84 -2.35 -2.43
C ASP A 85 41.17 -3.69 -2.84
N VAL A 86 41.07 -3.91 -4.15
CA VAL A 86 40.55 -5.14 -4.75
C VAL A 86 41.37 -6.40 -4.38
N ASN A 87 42.63 -6.24 -3.92
CA ASN A 87 43.48 -7.34 -3.46
C ASN A 87 42.88 -8.18 -2.31
N LYS A 88 41.85 -7.67 -1.61
CA LYS A 88 41.05 -8.49 -0.66
C LYS A 88 40.17 -9.56 -1.31
N TYR A 89 40.11 -9.62 -2.64
CA TYR A 89 39.38 -10.61 -3.43
C TYR A 89 40.30 -11.47 -4.30
N THR A 90 40.38 -12.77 -4.01
CA THR A 90 41.01 -13.73 -4.93
C THR A 90 40.12 -13.90 -6.18
N LYS A 91 40.56 -13.33 -7.30
CA LYS A 91 39.91 -13.48 -8.61
C LYS A 91 39.98 -14.95 -9.06
N MET A 92 38.86 -15.48 -9.55
CA MET A 92 38.73 -16.84 -10.09
C MET A 92 38.46 -16.77 -11.60
N ASN A 93 37.58 -17.62 -12.14
CA ASN A 93 37.24 -17.66 -13.56
C ASN A 93 36.41 -16.43 -14.00
N LYS A 94 36.54 -16.08 -15.28
CA LYS A 94 35.61 -15.16 -15.98
C LYS A 94 34.24 -15.85 -16.12
N ILE A 95 33.17 -15.08 -15.94
CA ILE A 95 31.78 -15.54 -16.01
C ILE A 95 30.92 -14.71 -16.97
N GLY A 96 31.39 -13.54 -17.41
CA GLY A 96 30.69 -12.73 -18.41
C GLY A 96 31.56 -11.65 -19.04
N GLN A 97 31.09 -11.10 -20.15
CA GLN A 97 31.64 -9.93 -20.83
C GLN A 97 30.52 -9.22 -21.58
N GLY A 98 30.47 -7.89 -21.49
CA GLY A 98 29.52 -7.05 -22.21
C GLY A 98 30.07 -5.65 -22.45
N THR A 99 29.26 -4.78 -23.05
CA THR A 99 29.64 -3.41 -23.47
C THR A 99 30.14 -2.52 -22.32
N PHE A 100 29.85 -2.85 -21.06
CA PHE A 100 30.22 -2.05 -19.88
C PHE A 100 31.25 -2.73 -18.96
N GLY A 101 31.79 -3.90 -19.32
CA GLY A 101 32.81 -4.55 -18.50
C GLY A 101 33.01 -6.05 -18.69
N GLU A 102 34.02 -6.55 -17.99
CA GLU A 102 34.27 -7.98 -17.80
C GLU A 102 33.79 -8.40 -16.40
N VAL A 103 33.10 -9.55 -16.30
CA VAL A 103 32.61 -10.06 -15.01
C VAL A 103 33.37 -11.33 -14.63
N PHE A 104 33.89 -11.38 -13.41
CA PHE A 104 34.65 -12.51 -12.87
C PHE A 104 34.02 -13.02 -11.58
N LYS A 105 34.02 -14.34 -11.39
CA LYS A 105 33.80 -14.95 -10.07
C LYS A 105 35.02 -14.64 -9.21
N ALA A 106 34.82 -14.28 -7.95
CA ALA A 106 35.92 -14.07 -7.00
C ALA A 106 35.53 -14.50 -5.60
N LYS A 107 36.53 -14.62 -4.72
CA LYS A 107 36.36 -15.07 -3.33
C LYS A 107 37.03 -14.09 -2.39
N HIS A 108 36.30 -13.53 -1.43
CA HIS A 108 36.86 -12.65 -0.42
C HIS A 108 37.89 -13.40 0.43
N SER A 109 39.10 -12.87 0.58
CA SER A 109 40.23 -13.58 1.20
C SER A 109 39.94 -13.97 2.65
N LYS A 110 39.50 -13.00 3.49
CA LYS A 110 39.13 -13.24 4.90
C LYS A 110 37.84 -14.06 5.07
N THR A 111 36.68 -13.53 4.67
CA THR A 111 35.35 -14.14 4.93
C THR A 111 35.02 -15.37 4.08
N ARG A 112 35.83 -15.67 3.04
CA ARG A 112 35.62 -16.77 2.09
C ARG A 112 34.30 -16.70 1.29
N LYS A 113 33.52 -15.62 1.40
CA LYS A 113 32.31 -15.36 0.61
C LYS A 113 32.64 -15.26 -0.89
N LEU A 114 31.77 -15.81 -1.74
CA LEU A 114 31.85 -15.63 -3.19
C LEU A 114 31.16 -14.32 -3.62
N VAL A 115 31.76 -13.61 -4.56
CA VAL A 115 31.26 -12.36 -5.16
C VAL A 115 31.44 -12.38 -6.68
N ALA A 116 30.72 -11.51 -7.38
CA ALA A 116 30.97 -11.19 -8.77
C ALA A 116 31.68 -9.82 -8.87
N LEU A 117 32.85 -9.78 -9.51
CA LEU A 117 33.61 -8.56 -9.78
C LEU A 117 33.34 -8.10 -11.22
N LYS A 118 32.61 -6.99 -11.41
CA LYS A 118 32.46 -6.31 -12.71
C LYS A 118 33.57 -5.28 -12.84
N LYS A 119 34.59 -5.57 -13.66
CA LYS A 119 35.67 -4.65 -14.01
C LYS A 119 35.13 -3.55 -14.93
N VAL A 120 35.28 -2.29 -14.54
CA VAL A 120 34.94 -1.13 -15.37
C VAL A 120 36.00 -0.96 -16.45
N LEU A 121 35.58 -0.75 -17.70
CA LEU A 121 36.49 -0.47 -18.82
C LEU A 121 36.64 1.04 -19.01
N MET A 122 37.89 1.49 -19.20
CA MET A 122 38.28 2.88 -19.36
C MET A 122 38.72 3.11 -20.82
N GLU A 123 37.77 3.09 -21.75
CA GLU A 123 38.07 3.00 -23.19
C GLU A 123 38.63 4.30 -23.81
N ASN A 124 38.37 5.46 -23.19
CA ASN A 124 38.88 6.77 -23.60
C ASN A 124 39.59 7.46 -22.42
N GLU A 125 40.93 7.46 -22.43
CA GLU A 125 41.73 7.98 -21.31
C GLU A 125 41.55 9.49 -21.04
N LYS A 126 40.98 10.24 -22.00
CA LYS A 126 40.74 11.69 -21.89
C LYS A 126 39.38 12.05 -21.27
N GLU A 127 38.45 11.10 -21.12
CA GLU A 127 37.07 11.37 -20.71
C GLU A 127 36.77 11.05 -19.23
N GLY A 128 37.77 10.53 -18.50
CA GLY A 128 37.66 10.21 -17.07
C GLY A 128 36.88 8.91 -16.79
N PHE A 129 36.22 8.85 -15.64
CA PHE A 129 35.46 7.66 -15.22
C PHE A 129 34.10 7.61 -15.96
N PRO A 130 33.71 6.48 -16.58
CA PRO A 130 32.50 6.39 -17.39
C PRO A 130 31.20 6.83 -16.68
N ILE A 131 30.51 7.80 -17.30
CA ILE A 131 29.21 8.33 -16.81
C ILE A 131 28.13 7.23 -16.75
N THR A 132 28.25 6.17 -17.56
CA THR A 132 27.43 4.95 -17.47
C THR A 132 27.66 4.20 -16.17
N ALA A 133 28.92 3.94 -15.79
CA ALA A 133 29.26 3.26 -14.55
C ALA A 133 28.90 4.09 -13.31
N LEU A 134 29.12 5.42 -13.31
CA LEU A 134 28.65 6.31 -12.24
C LEU A 134 27.13 6.29 -12.07
N ARG A 135 26.37 6.11 -13.16
CA ARG A 135 24.92 5.99 -13.11
C ARG A 135 24.48 4.62 -12.60
N GLU A 136 25.12 3.55 -13.05
CA GLU A 136 24.89 2.20 -12.55
C GLU A 136 25.12 2.14 -11.03
N ILE A 137 26.25 2.67 -10.53
CA ILE A 137 26.53 2.86 -9.10
C ILE A 137 25.38 3.61 -8.41
N LYS A 138 25.04 4.83 -8.86
CA LYS A 138 24.04 5.67 -8.20
C LYS A 138 22.64 5.06 -8.20
N ILE A 139 22.27 4.32 -9.25
CA ILE A 139 20.99 3.60 -9.30
C ILE A 139 21.01 2.42 -8.33
N LEU A 140 22.05 1.58 -8.35
CA LEU A 140 22.15 0.41 -7.47
C LEU A 140 22.25 0.78 -5.98
N GLN A 141 22.87 1.92 -5.64
CA GLN A 141 22.88 2.45 -4.27
C GLN A 141 21.47 2.80 -3.74
N LEU A 142 20.50 3.09 -4.63
CA LEU A 142 19.10 3.36 -4.29
C LEU A 142 18.21 2.11 -4.33
N LEU A 143 18.64 1.03 -4.99
CA LEU A 143 17.83 -0.17 -5.24
C LEU A 143 18.22 -1.33 -4.31
N LYS A 144 17.56 -1.44 -3.16
CA LYS A 144 17.65 -2.62 -2.28
C LYS A 144 16.35 -3.41 -2.30
N HIS A 145 16.38 -4.58 -2.94
CA HIS A 145 15.25 -5.51 -3.06
C HIS A 145 15.76 -6.94 -3.25
N GLU A 146 14.97 -7.94 -2.86
CA GLU A 146 15.34 -9.35 -3.03
C GLU A 146 15.62 -9.69 -4.50
N ASN A 147 14.76 -9.25 -5.42
CA ASN A 147 14.88 -9.55 -6.85
C ASN A 147 15.76 -8.56 -7.65
N VAL A 148 16.65 -7.82 -7.00
CA VAL A 148 17.65 -6.96 -7.66
C VAL A 148 19.07 -7.36 -7.23
N VAL A 149 20.05 -7.20 -8.12
CA VAL A 149 21.47 -7.44 -7.79
C VAL A 149 21.96 -6.39 -6.78
N ASN A 150 22.58 -6.85 -5.71
CA ASN A 150 23.05 -5.99 -4.62
C ASN A 150 24.52 -5.60 -4.87
N LEU A 151 24.77 -4.29 -5.00
CA LEU A 151 26.11 -3.72 -5.05
C LEU A 151 26.67 -3.67 -3.61
N ILE A 152 27.63 -4.54 -3.32
CA ILE A 152 28.26 -4.66 -1.99
C ILE A 152 29.18 -3.46 -1.75
N GLU A 153 30.07 -3.19 -2.69
CA GLU A 153 31.09 -2.13 -2.59
C GLU A 153 31.70 -1.80 -3.96
N ILE A 154 32.62 -0.84 -3.97
CA ILE A 154 33.47 -0.48 -5.11
C ILE A 154 34.93 -0.65 -4.66
N CYS A 155 35.75 -1.27 -5.48
CA CYS A 155 37.18 -1.44 -5.20
C CYS A 155 38.05 -0.86 -6.33
N ARG A 156 39.32 -0.57 -6.02
CA ARG A 156 40.36 -0.19 -6.98
C ARG A 156 41.60 -1.08 -6.84
N THR A 157 42.42 -1.18 -7.88
CA THR A 157 43.81 -1.66 -7.73
C THR A 157 44.69 -0.60 -7.11
N SER A 158 45.57 -0.99 -6.19
CA SER A 158 46.74 -0.21 -5.81
C SER A 158 47.61 0.10 -7.05
N SER A 159 48.14 1.33 -7.16
CA SER A 159 49.11 1.70 -8.21
C SER A 159 50.52 1.42 -7.67
N THR A 160 51.09 0.28 -8.05
CA THR A 160 52.41 -0.18 -7.58
C THR A 160 53.51 -0.11 -8.65
N ASP A 161 53.17 0.41 -9.83
CA ASP A 161 54.11 0.64 -10.94
C ASP A 161 53.71 1.91 -11.70
N SER A 162 54.70 2.71 -12.08
CA SER A 162 54.52 4.02 -12.75
C SER A 162 53.88 3.94 -14.15
N ASN A 163 53.66 2.73 -14.68
CA ASN A 163 53.00 2.48 -15.96
C ASN A 163 51.57 1.90 -15.84
N TYR A 164 51.06 1.61 -14.62
CA TYR A 164 49.74 0.98 -14.45
C TYR A 164 48.72 1.90 -13.72
N LYS A 165 47.75 2.40 -14.50
CA LYS A 165 46.63 3.22 -14.03
C LYS A 165 45.62 2.38 -13.22
N ALA A 166 45.02 2.98 -12.19
CA ALA A 166 44.10 2.30 -11.29
C ALA A 166 42.85 1.77 -12.01
N THR A 167 42.60 0.46 -11.89
CA THR A 167 41.40 -0.20 -12.44
C THR A 167 40.32 -0.31 -11.37
N PHE A 168 39.08 0.06 -11.73
CA PHE A 168 37.93 0.01 -10.83
C PHE A 168 37.07 -1.24 -11.02
N TYR A 169 36.49 -1.73 -9.91
CA TYR A 169 35.64 -2.91 -9.86
C TYR A 169 34.38 -2.62 -9.06
N LEU A 170 33.23 -3.03 -9.59
CA LEU A 170 31.97 -3.09 -8.84
C LEU A 170 31.82 -4.51 -8.27
N VAL A 171 31.57 -4.62 -6.97
CA VAL A 171 31.47 -5.90 -6.26
C VAL A 171 30.01 -6.23 -5.99
N PHE A 172 29.56 -7.38 -6.48
CA PHE A 172 28.17 -7.84 -6.37
C PHE A 172 28.05 -9.17 -5.63
N ASP A 173 26.89 -9.43 -5.05
CA ASP A 173 26.53 -10.77 -4.58
C ASP A 173 26.58 -11.77 -5.75
N PHE A 174 27.32 -12.87 -5.57
CA PHE A 174 27.45 -13.91 -6.59
C PHE A 174 26.15 -14.72 -6.72
N CYS A 175 25.64 -14.82 -7.94
CA CYS A 175 24.58 -15.76 -8.32
C CYS A 175 25.20 -16.90 -9.12
N GLU A 176 24.81 -18.15 -8.86
CA GLU A 176 25.41 -19.32 -9.49
C GLU A 176 25.09 -19.47 -10.99
N HIS A 177 24.01 -18.88 -11.49
CA HIS A 177 23.53 -19.05 -12.87
C HIS A 177 22.98 -17.74 -13.47
N ASP A 178 22.85 -17.72 -14.81
CA ASP A 178 21.94 -16.82 -15.52
C ASP A 178 20.89 -17.63 -16.31
N LEU A 179 19.72 -17.02 -16.61
CA LEU A 179 18.60 -17.73 -17.22
C LEU A 179 18.89 -18.19 -18.65
N ALA A 180 19.71 -17.46 -19.43
CA ALA A 180 20.11 -17.88 -20.77
C ALA A 180 21.04 -19.12 -20.71
N GLY A 181 21.97 -19.14 -19.76
CA GLY A 181 22.81 -20.30 -19.44
C GLY A 181 21.98 -21.52 -19.05
N LEU A 182 20.98 -21.35 -18.19
CA LEU A 182 20.05 -22.41 -17.81
C LEU A 182 19.23 -22.95 -19.01
N LEU A 183 18.65 -22.08 -19.82
CA LEU A 183 17.84 -22.48 -20.99
C LEU A 183 18.69 -23.11 -22.11
N SER A 184 19.96 -22.69 -22.25
CA SER A 184 20.92 -23.30 -23.18
C SER A 184 21.26 -24.75 -22.86
N ASN A 185 21.13 -25.16 -21.59
CA ASN A 185 21.36 -26.53 -21.15
C ASN A 185 20.10 -27.39 -21.34
N ILE A 186 20.17 -28.36 -22.25
CA ILE A 186 19.06 -29.28 -22.56
C ILE A 186 18.58 -30.03 -21.31
N SER A 187 19.49 -30.38 -20.40
CA SER A 187 19.20 -31.15 -19.17
C SER A 187 18.49 -30.35 -18.07
N VAL A 188 18.35 -29.03 -18.22
CA VAL A 188 17.48 -28.20 -17.38
C VAL A 188 16.09 -28.19 -18.01
N THR A 189 15.05 -28.45 -17.24
CA THR A 189 13.65 -28.40 -17.69
C THR A 189 12.84 -27.69 -16.62
N PHE A 190 12.37 -26.47 -16.88
CA PHE A 190 11.44 -25.80 -15.97
C PHE A 190 10.03 -26.37 -16.15
N ASN A 191 9.41 -26.79 -15.05
CA ASN A 191 8.01 -27.15 -14.98
C ASN A 191 7.13 -25.88 -14.89
N LEU A 192 5.81 -26.01 -15.10
CA LEU A 192 4.89 -24.85 -15.12
C LEU A 192 4.91 -24.02 -13.82
N GLY A 193 5.00 -24.66 -12.65
CA GLY A 193 5.13 -23.97 -11.36
C GLY A 193 6.48 -23.27 -11.19
N GLU A 194 7.56 -23.84 -11.71
CA GLU A 194 8.89 -23.23 -11.70
C GLU A 194 8.94 -22.00 -12.62
N ILE A 195 8.36 -22.06 -13.83
CA ILE A 195 8.25 -20.91 -14.75
C ILE A 195 7.40 -19.80 -14.10
N LYS A 196 6.30 -20.15 -13.41
CA LYS A 196 5.54 -19.19 -12.59
C LYS A 196 6.40 -18.55 -11.51
N LYS A 197 7.26 -19.29 -10.81
CA LYS A 197 8.11 -18.70 -9.76
C LYS A 197 9.22 -17.79 -10.33
N ILE A 198 9.75 -18.10 -11.52
CA ILE A 198 10.67 -17.21 -12.25
C ILE A 198 9.94 -15.92 -12.66
N MET A 199 8.77 -16.03 -13.30
CA MET A 199 7.99 -14.87 -13.73
C MET A 199 7.51 -14.00 -12.57
N GLN A 200 7.08 -14.59 -11.44
CA GLN A 200 6.68 -13.86 -10.24
C GLN A 200 7.84 -13.02 -9.70
N GLN A 201 9.04 -13.59 -9.58
CA GLN A 201 10.22 -12.85 -9.11
C GLN A 201 10.70 -11.78 -10.10
N LEU A 202 10.64 -12.07 -11.41
CA LEU A 202 10.93 -11.11 -12.49
C LEU A 202 10.01 -9.89 -12.41
N LEU A 203 8.70 -10.11 -12.28
CA LEU A 203 7.71 -9.03 -12.20
C LEU A 203 7.78 -8.28 -10.86
N ASN A 204 8.05 -8.95 -9.73
CA ASN A 204 8.34 -8.29 -8.45
C ASN A 204 9.56 -7.36 -8.55
N GLY A 205 10.63 -7.81 -9.21
CA GLY A 205 11.82 -7.00 -9.49
C GLY A 205 11.49 -5.77 -10.35
N LEU A 206 10.69 -5.93 -11.41
CA LEU A 206 10.24 -4.84 -12.27
C LEU A 206 9.33 -3.85 -11.52
N PHE A 207 8.32 -4.34 -10.80
CA PHE A 207 7.44 -3.53 -9.96
C PHE A 207 8.23 -2.67 -8.97
N PHE A 208 9.22 -3.25 -8.29
CA PHE A 208 10.09 -2.51 -7.38
C PHE A 208 10.84 -1.38 -8.09
N ILE A 209 11.56 -1.64 -9.18
CA ILE A 209 12.35 -0.60 -9.85
C ILE A 209 11.46 0.48 -10.50
N HIS A 210 10.31 0.11 -11.07
CA HIS A 210 9.35 1.06 -11.64
C HIS A 210 8.70 1.93 -10.57
N LYS A 211 8.40 1.38 -9.38
CA LYS A 211 7.93 2.14 -8.21
C LYS A 211 8.99 3.10 -7.67
N GLN A 212 10.27 2.74 -7.75
CA GLN A 212 11.42 3.63 -7.50
C GLN A 212 11.74 4.57 -8.67
N LYS A 213 10.85 4.69 -9.67
CA LYS A 213 11.02 5.55 -10.85
C LYS A 213 12.27 5.22 -11.68
N ILE A 214 12.71 3.97 -11.76
CA ILE A 214 13.83 3.49 -12.60
C ILE A 214 13.32 2.57 -13.72
N LEU A 215 13.75 2.83 -14.96
CA LEU A 215 13.61 1.92 -16.11
C LEU A 215 14.89 1.11 -16.30
N HIS A 216 14.78 -0.21 -16.55
CA HIS A 216 15.94 -1.09 -16.73
C HIS A 216 16.58 -0.94 -18.12
N ARG A 217 15.76 -0.86 -19.17
CA ARG A 217 16.16 -0.58 -20.57
C ARG A 217 17.10 -1.62 -21.21
N ASP A 218 17.23 -2.82 -20.63
CA ASP A 218 17.90 -3.97 -21.25
C ASP A 218 17.44 -5.31 -20.66
N MET A 219 16.13 -5.55 -20.65
CA MET A 219 15.55 -6.82 -20.23
C MET A 219 15.86 -7.92 -21.26
N LYS A 220 16.67 -8.91 -20.86
CA LYS A 220 17.04 -10.11 -21.65
C LYS A 220 17.38 -11.27 -20.72
N ALA A 221 17.28 -12.53 -21.17
CA ALA A 221 17.50 -13.69 -20.30
C ALA A 221 18.90 -13.72 -19.63
N ALA A 222 19.96 -13.26 -20.30
CA ALA A 222 21.31 -13.16 -19.73
C ALA A 222 21.46 -12.11 -18.60
N ASN A 223 20.53 -11.15 -18.48
CA ASN A 223 20.49 -10.18 -17.37
C ASN A 223 19.60 -10.67 -16.19
N ILE A 224 19.02 -11.87 -16.29
CA ILE A 224 18.26 -12.52 -15.23
C ILE A 224 19.17 -13.52 -14.52
N LEU A 225 19.80 -13.09 -13.43
CA LEU A 225 20.64 -13.95 -12.61
C LEU A 225 19.78 -14.80 -11.66
N ILE A 226 20.21 -16.03 -11.37
CA ILE A 226 19.52 -16.93 -10.43
C ILE A 226 20.54 -17.57 -9.49
N THR A 227 20.30 -17.45 -8.19
CA THR A 227 21.08 -18.13 -7.14
C THR A 227 20.72 -19.61 -7.05
N LYS A 228 21.63 -20.45 -6.54
CA LYS A 228 21.38 -21.89 -6.28
C LYS A 228 20.14 -22.18 -5.40
N ASN A 229 19.71 -21.20 -4.61
CA ASN A 229 18.54 -21.28 -3.72
C ASN A 229 17.22 -20.89 -4.43
N GLY A 230 17.25 -20.56 -5.73
CA GLY A 230 16.06 -20.18 -6.49
C GLY A 230 15.66 -18.70 -6.45
N VAL A 231 16.43 -17.86 -5.75
CA VAL A 231 16.22 -16.40 -5.77
C VAL A 231 16.77 -15.83 -7.08
N LEU A 232 15.89 -15.21 -7.86
CA LEU A 232 16.18 -14.47 -9.09
C LEU A 232 16.58 -13.04 -8.77
N LYS A 233 17.53 -12.46 -9.53
CA LYS A 233 17.99 -11.07 -9.42
C LYS A 233 18.16 -10.40 -10.79
N LEU A 234 17.56 -9.23 -10.96
CA LEU A 234 17.79 -8.33 -12.11
C LEU A 234 19.21 -7.73 -12.04
N ALA A 235 19.92 -7.69 -13.17
CA ALA A 235 21.31 -7.25 -13.25
C ALA A 235 21.66 -6.46 -14.54
N ASP A 236 22.83 -5.83 -14.54
CA ASP A 236 23.36 -4.92 -15.59
C ASP A 236 22.53 -3.62 -15.77
N PHE A 237 22.67 -2.71 -14.80
CA PHE A 237 21.97 -1.42 -14.79
C PHE A 237 22.71 -0.32 -15.59
N GLY A 238 23.71 -0.66 -16.40
CA GLY A 238 24.50 0.29 -17.21
C GLY A 238 23.68 1.15 -18.19
N LEU A 239 22.56 0.60 -18.70
CA LEU A 239 21.61 1.31 -19.57
C LEU A 239 20.42 1.94 -18.83
N ALA A 240 20.27 1.70 -17.52
CA ALA A 240 19.12 2.13 -16.74
C ALA A 240 19.02 3.67 -16.62
N ARG A 241 17.80 4.18 -16.42
CA ARG A 241 17.50 5.62 -16.29
C ARG A 241 16.36 5.87 -15.32
N ALA A 242 16.40 7.03 -14.66
CA ALA A 242 15.24 7.55 -13.95
C ALA A 242 14.12 7.98 -14.92
N ILE A 243 12.88 7.78 -14.50
CA ILE A 243 11.66 8.30 -15.13
C ILE A 243 11.57 9.79 -14.79
N SER A 244 11.61 10.65 -15.80
CA SER A 244 11.38 12.09 -15.64
C SER A 244 9.88 12.37 -15.69
N ASP A 245 9.38 13.11 -14.71
CA ASP A 245 8.00 13.62 -14.72
C ASP A 245 7.88 14.90 -15.60
N ILE A 246 9.00 15.41 -16.15
CA ILE A 246 9.03 16.60 -17.03
C ILE A 246 8.91 16.17 -18.50
N ARG A 247 7.86 16.64 -19.18
CA ARG A 247 7.52 16.29 -20.58
C ARG A 247 8.56 16.71 -21.65
N SER A 248 9.64 17.38 -21.28
CA SER A 248 10.71 17.83 -22.19
C SER A 248 11.82 16.80 -22.42
N ASP A 249 12.03 15.86 -21.48
CA ASP A 249 13.22 15.00 -21.50
C ASP A 249 13.11 13.91 -22.57
N ARG A 250 14.02 13.96 -23.55
CA ARG A 250 14.09 13.00 -24.67
C ARG A 250 15.14 11.94 -24.40
N TYR A 251 14.71 10.73 -24.08
CA TYR A 251 15.58 9.57 -23.95
C TYR A 251 16.14 9.10 -25.31
N THR A 252 17.36 8.58 -25.30
CA THR A 252 17.94 7.83 -26.43
C THR A 252 17.12 6.56 -26.70
N ASN A 253 16.58 6.37 -27.90
CA ASN A 253 15.74 5.22 -28.27
C ASN A 253 16.55 3.94 -28.59
N ARG A 254 17.81 4.08 -29.03
CA ARG A 254 18.74 2.95 -29.28
C ARG A 254 19.24 2.33 -27.97
N VAL A 255 18.34 1.65 -27.27
CA VAL A 255 18.58 0.79 -26.09
C VAL A 255 17.73 -0.48 -26.17
N VAL A 256 17.85 -1.37 -25.19
CA VAL A 256 17.40 -2.77 -25.24
C VAL A 256 18.10 -3.58 -26.33
N THR A 257 18.59 -4.76 -25.95
CA THR A 257 19.11 -5.79 -26.85
C THR A 257 18.07 -6.11 -27.94
N LEU A 258 18.47 -6.09 -29.21
CA LEU A 258 17.56 -5.97 -30.36
C LEU A 258 16.38 -6.96 -30.34
N TRP A 259 16.64 -8.23 -30.01
CA TRP A 259 15.63 -9.31 -29.96
C TRP A 259 14.53 -9.12 -28.92
N TYR A 260 14.78 -8.30 -27.91
CA TYR A 260 13.86 -7.97 -26.83
C TYR A 260 13.32 -6.53 -26.96
N ARG A 261 13.68 -5.81 -28.03
CA ARG A 261 13.33 -4.39 -28.20
C ARG A 261 11.85 -4.23 -28.59
N PRO A 262 11.08 -3.41 -27.87
CA PRO A 262 9.66 -3.16 -28.17
C PRO A 262 9.47 -2.26 -29.41
N PRO A 263 8.28 -2.27 -30.04
CA PRO A 263 8.01 -1.55 -31.27
C PRO A 263 8.13 -0.02 -31.13
N GLU A 264 7.81 0.57 -29.97
CA GLU A 264 7.95 2.02 -29.78
C GLU A 264 9.39 2.53 -29.91
N LEU A 265 10.39 1.76 -29.45
CA LEU A 265 11.80 2.15 -29.59
C LEU A 265 12.29 2.02 -31.04
N LEU A 266 11.82 0.98 -31.74
CA LEU A 266 12.08 0.73 -33.16
C LEU A 266 11.44 1.79 -34.07
N LEU A 267 10.28 2.32 -33.68
CA LEU A 267 9.56 3.40 -34.38
C LEU A 267 10.06 4.82 -34.03
N GLY A 268 11.05 4.94 -33.12
CA GLY A 268 11.71 6.20 -32.80
C GLY A 268 11.17 6.97 -31.59
N ALA A 269 10.38 6.34 -30.72
CA ALA A 269 9.89 6.99 -29.50
C ALA A 269 11.04 7.42 -28.59
N ARG A 270 11.04 8.69 -28.16
CA ARG A 270 12.02 9.27 -27.22
C ARG A 270 11.43 9.67 -25.86
N ASN A 271 10.10 9.63 -25.74
CA ASN A 271 9.40 9.70 -24.46
C ASN A 271 8.67 8.35 -24.28
N TYR A 272 9.09 7.58 -23.28
CA TYR A 272 8.60 6.22 -23.01
C TYR A 272 8.85 5.88 -21.54
N GLY A 273 8.07 4.94 -21.00
CA GLY A 273 8.07 4.56 -19.58
C GLY A 273 8.20 3.04 -19.35
N PRO A 274 7.70 2.54 -18.21
CA PRO A 274 7.79 1.13 -17.81
C PRO A 274 7.42 0.06 -18.86
N PRO A 275 6.44 0.25 -19.77
CA PRO A 275 6.04 -0.78 -20.75
C PRO A 275 7.17 -1.37 -21.62
N ILE A 276 8.30 -0.67 -21.79
CA ILE A 276 9.45 -1.22 -22.53
C ILE A 276 10.07 -2.44 -21.84
N ASP A 277 10.09 -2.44 -20.50
CA ASP A 277 10.68 -3.52 -19.71
C ASP A 277 9.71 -4.70 -19.61
N LEU A 278 8.40 -4.44 -19.59
CA LEU A 278 7.33 -5.46 -19.61
C LEU A 278 7.26 -6.20 -20.95
N TRP A 279 7.51 -5.53 -22.08
CA TRP A 279 7.68 -6.21 -23.36
C TRP A 279 8.87 -7.19 -23.33
N GLY A 280 10.01 -6.76 -22.78
CA GLY A 280 11.17 -7.63 -22.59
C GLY A 280 10.87 -8.81 -21.65
N ALA A 281 10.10 -8.59 -20.58
CA ALA A 281 9.60 -9.66 -19.72
C ALA A 281 8.68 -10.65 -20.47
N GLY A 282 7.84 -10.18 -21.40
CA GLY A 282 7.07 -11.03 -22.31
C GLY A 282 7.96 -11.89 -23.22
N CYS A 283 9.01 -11.31 -23.81
CA CYS A 283 9.98 -12.08 -24.58
C CYS A 283 10.69 -13.17 -23.74
N ILE A 284 11.16 -12.83 -22.53
CA ILE A 284 11.78 -13.78 -21.58
C ILE A 284 10.79 -14.86 -21.13
N MET A 285 9.53 -14.49 -20.91
CA MET A 285 8.45 -15.41 -20.54
C MET A 285 8.25 -16.47 -21.63
N ALA A 286 8.17 -16.08 -22.89
CA ALA A 286 8.07 -17.01 -24.02
C ALA A 286 9.31 -17.90 -24.15
N GLU A 287 10.49 -17.31 -23.96
CA GLU A 287 11.80 -17.97 -24.07
C GLU A 287 11.98 -19.14 -23.10
N MET A 288 11.33 -19.12 -21.93
CA MET A 288 11.36 -20.27 -21.00
C MET A 288 10.69 -21.54 -21.55
N TRP A 289 9.73 -21.41 -22.47
CA TRP A 289 9.11 -22.56 -23.15
C TRP A 289 9.76 -22.89 -24.49
N THR A 290 10.19 -21.89 -25.27
CA THR A 290 10.83 -22.11 -26.58
C THR A 290 12.33 -22.40 -26.50
N ARG A 291 12.98 -22.03 -25.39
CA ARG A 291 14.44 -22.05 -25.13
C ARG A 291 15.31 -21.25 -26.10
N ILE A 292 14.69 -20.43 -26.94
CA ILE A 292 15.34 -19.48 -27.85
C ILE A 292 14.50 -18.19 -27.88
N PRO A 293 15.12 -17.00 -27.97
CA PRO A 293 14.41 -15.74 -28.10
C PRO A 293 13.40 -15.79 -29.26
N ILE A 294 12.16 -15.36 -29.02
CA ILE A 294 11.05 -15.54 -29.98
C ILE A 294 11.05 -14.57 -31.17
N LEU A 295 11.90 -13.54 -31.15
CA LEU A 295 12.00 -12.50 -32.17
C LEU A 295 13.48 -12.22 -32.46
N GLN A 296 14.04 -12.85 -33.50
CA GLN A 296 15.48 -12.83 -33.81
C GLN A 296 15.82 -11.97 -35.03
N GLY A 297 15.36 -10.72 -35.04
CA GLY A 297 15.72 -9.76 -36.08
C GLY A 297 17.22 -9.46 -36.09
N ASN A 298 17.82 -9.42 -37.28
CA ASN A 298 19.22 -9.02 -37.48
C ASN A 298 19.40 -7.51 -37.75
N THR A 299 18.30 -6.79 -37.96
CA THR A 299 18.23 -5.33 -38.17
C THR A 299 16.99 -4.77 -37.47
N GLU A 300 16.94 -3.46 -37.24
CA GLU A 300 15.77 -2.80 -36.62
C GLU A 300 14.49 -3.01 -37.47
N LEU A 301 14.60 -3.00 -38.80
CA LEU A 301 13.49 -3.30 -39.70
C LEU A 301 13.06 -4.78 -39.64
N ALA A 302 14.00 -5.72 -39.70
CA ALA A 302 13.67 -7.15 -39.63
C ALA A 302 13.06 -7.54 -38.27
N GLN A 303 13.52 -6.94 -37.17
CA GLN A 303 12.92 -7.10 -35.85
C GLN A 303 11.47 -6.60 -35.85
N LEU A 304 11.22 -5.41 -36.41
CA LEU A 304 9.88 -4.83 -36.47
C LEU A 304 8.94 -5.61 -37.40
N GLN A 305 9.46 -6.18 -38.49
CA GLN A 305 8.71 -7.09 -39.37
C GLN A 305 8.34 -8.41 -38.65
N MET A 306 9.25 -9.01 -37.87
CA MET A 306 8.92 -10.16 -37.01
C MET A 306 7.86 -9.82 -35.97
N ILE A 307 7.93 -8.62 -35.38
CA ILE A 307 6.90 -8.12 -34.45
C ILE A 307 5.55 -8.03 -35.16
N THR A 308 5.46 -7.42 -36.35
CA THR A 308 4.21 -7.35 -37.13
C THR A 308 3.66 -8.75 -37.47
N GLN A 309 4.51 -9.70 -37.89
CA GLN A 309 4.10 -11.07 -38.23
C GLN A 309 3.53 -11.87 -37.04
N LEU A 310 3.99 -11.59 -35.82
CA LEU A 310 3.54 -12.28 -34.59
C LEU A 310 2.38 -11.53 -33.90
N CYS A 311 2.49 -10.22 -33.79
CA CYS A 311 1.63 -9.37 -32.96
C CYS A 311 0.49 -8.68 -33.73
N GLY A 312 0.51 -8.74 -35.07
CA GLY A 312 -0.44 -8.07 -35.97
C GLY A 312 0.14 -6.80 -36.59
N SER A 313 -0.48 -6.29 -37.66
CA SER A 313 -0.05 -5.03 -38.30
C SER A 313 -0.14 -3.85 -37.34
N ILE A 314 0.92 -3.06 -37.31
CA ILE A 314 0.98 -1.79 -36.57
C ILE A 314 0.23 -0.75 -37.38
N THR A 315 -0.92 -0.30 -36.90
CA THR A 315 -1.78 0.72 -37.54
C THR A 315 -2.40 1.65 -36.49
N PRO A 316 -2.88 2.86 -36.86
CA PRO A 316 -3.52 3.80 -35.92
C PRO A 316 -4.76 3.25 -35.22
N GLU A 317 -5.47 2.29 -35.81
CA GLU A 317 -6.65 1.65 -35.21
C GLU A 317 -6.25 0.69 -34.07
N VAL A 318 -5.15 -0.04 -34.25
CA VAL A 318 -4.60 -0.94 -33.22
C VAL A 318 -3.90 -0.13 -32.12
N TRP A 319 -3.16 0.91 -32.51
CA TRP A 319 -2.35 1.77 -31.66
C TRP A 319 -2.56 3.26 -32.03
N PRO A 320 -3.57 3.92 -31.43
CA PRO A 320 -3.84 5.33 -31.67
C PRO A 320 -2.64 6.21 -31.29
N GLY A 321 -2.20 7.08 -32.20
CA GLY A 321 -1.02 7.92 -31.99
C GLY A 321 0.27 7.38 -32.57
N VAL A 322 0.31 6.15 -33.09
CA VAL A 322 1.52 5.57 -33.70
C VAL A 322 2.02 6.38 -34.91
N GLU A 323 1.10 7.06 -35.61
CA GLU A 323 1.39 7.94 -36.75
C GLU A 323 2.26 9.15 -36.40
N LYS A 324 2.39 9.45 -35.10
CA LYS A 324 3.22 10.55 -34.54
C LYS A 324 4.66 10.10 -34.25
N LEU A 325 4.99 8.82 -34.41
CA LEU A 325 6.35 8.31 -34.18
C LEU A 325 7.26 8.54 -35.40
N GLU A 326 8.50 8.95 -35.12
CA GLU A 326 9.44 9.53 -36.10
C GLU A 326 9.70 8.65 -37.33
N LEU A 327 9.60 7.33 -37.18
CA LEU A 327 9.96 6.35 -38.21
C LEU A 327 8.76 5.58 -38.78
N PHE A 328 7.54 5.72 -38.22
CA PHE A 328 6.35 4.98 -38.67
C PHE A 328 6.04 5.22 -40.15
N ASN A 329 5.97 6.49 -40.55
CA ASN A 329 5.71 6.88 -41.95
C ASN A 329 6.94 6.70 -42.88
N LYS A 330 8.04 6.10 -42.41
CA LYS A 330 9.31 5.91 -43.14
C LYS A 330 9.70 4.45 -43.34
N MET A 331 8.89 3.51 -42.87
CA MET A 331 9.17 2.06 -42.92
C MET A 331 7.98 1.33 -43.54
N ASP A 332 8.23 0.35 -44.42
CA ASP A 332 7.19 -0.60 -44.80
C ASP A 332 7.11 -1.72 -43.75
N LEU A 333 6.01 -1.74 -43.01
CA LEU A 333 5.79 -2.61 -41.86
C LEU A 333 4.96 -3.85 -42.18
N GLY A 334 4.44 -3.97 -43.42
CA GLY A 334 3.54 -5.05 -43.82
C GLY A 334 2.09 -4.84 -43.33
N LYS A 335 1.16 -4.72 -44.28
CA LYS A 335 -0.28 -4.51 -44.00
C LYS A 335 -1.03 -5.84 -43.84
N ASN A 336 -2.23 -5.75 -43.26
CA ASN A 336 -3.22 -6.82 -43.13
C ASN A 336 -2.73 -8.09 -42.38
N GLN A 337 -1.71 -7.98 -41.52
CA GLN A 337 -1.27 -9.09 -40.67
C GLN A 337 -2.21 -9.22 -39.45
N ARG A 338 -2.85 -10.38 -39.31
CA ARG A 338 -3.60 -10.75 -38.09
C ARG A 338 -2.61 -11.00 -36.94
N ARG A 339 -3.03 -10.71 -35.70
CA ARG A 339 -2.31 -11.10 -34.47
C ARG A 339 -2.33 -12.62 -34.26
N ARG A 340 -1.18 -13.24 -34.02
CA ARG A 340 -0.99 -14.71 -33.95
C ARG A 340 -0.19 -15.19 -32.73
N VAL A 341 0.03 -14.36 -31.71
CA VAL A 341 0.80 -14.69 -30.48
C VAL A 341 0.34 -16.02 -29.87
N LYS A 342 -0.94 -16.13 -29.49
CA LYS A 342 -1.52 -17.35 -28.91
C LYS A 342 -1.43 -18.55 -29.85
N GLU A 343 -1.72 -18.35 -31.14
CA GLU A 343 -1.67 -19.40 -32.18
C GLU A 343 -0.26 -19.99 -32.34
N LYS A 344 0.77 -19.14 -32.39
CA LYS A 344 2.17 -19.54 -32.57
C LYS A 344 2.79 -20.20 -31.34
N LEU A 345 2.30 -19.87 -30.14
CA LEU A 345 2.89 -20.32 -28.89
C LEU A 345 2.16 -21.50 -28.22
N LYS A 346 0.89 -21.76 -28.58
CA LYS A 346 0.11 -22.92 -28.09
C LYS A 346 0.78 -24.30 -28.29
N PRO A 347 1.63 -24.55 -29.31
CA PRO A 347 2.41 -25.79 -29.39
C PRO A 347 3.42 -25.99 -28.25
N PHE A 348 3.91 -24.91 -27.64
CA PHE A 348 4.91 -24.92 -26.56
C PHE A 348 4.27 -24.73 -25.18
N ILE A 349 3.24 -23.87 -25.11
CA ILE A 349 2.60 -23.43 -23.87
C ILE A 349 1.22 -24.06 -23.76
N LYS A 350 1.09 -25.11 -22.94
CA LYS A 350 -0.18 -25.84 -22.72
C LYS A 350 -1.16 -25.15 -21.76
N CYS A 351 -0.71 -24.15 -21.01
CA CYS A 351 -1.54 -23.40 -20.05
C CYS A 351 -2.14 -22.18 -20.76
N ASP A 352 -3.47 -22.15 -20.92
CA ASP A 352 -4.15 -21.03 -21.59
C ASP A 352 -4.01 -19.70 -20.81
N CYS A 353 -3.95 -19.70 -19.49
CA CYS A 353 -3.65 -18.49 -18.69
C CYS A 353 -2.22 -17.97 -18.92
N ALA A 354 -1.27 -18.86 -19.20
CA ALA A 354 0.11 -18.48 -19.57
C ALA A 354 0.17 -17.87 -20.97
N LEU A 355 -0.59 -18.43 -21.93
CA LEU A 355 -0.78 -17.84 -23.25
C LEU A 355 -1.47 -16.47 -23.17
N ASP A 356 -2.36 -16.27 -22.21
CA ASP A 356 -3.11 -15.02 -22.03
C ASP A 356 -2.26 -13.89 -21.43
N LEU A 357 -1.54 -14.15 -20.32
CA LEU A 357 -0.60 -13.18 -19.75
C LEU A 357 0.46 -12.76 -20.78
N LEU A 358 0.99 -13.73 -21.53
CA LEU A 358 2.00 -13.48 -22.57
C LEU A 358 1.44 -12.67 -23.76
N ASP A 359 0.19 -12.91 -24.16
CA ASP A 359 -0.50 -12.10 -25.16
C ASP A 359 -0.71 -10.65 -24.68
N LYS A 360 -1.07 -10.47 -23.40
CA LYS A 360 -1.23 -9.15 -22.76
C LYS A 360 0.09 -8.37 -22.57
N LEU A 361 1.21 -9.07 -22.33
CA LEU A 361 2.55 -8.48 -22.26
C LEU A 361 3.10 -8.07 -23.65
N LEU A 362 2.70 -8.77 -24.72
CA LEU A 362 3.12 -8.49 -26.09
C LEU A 362 2.11 -7.62 -26.87
N ILE A 363 1.36 -6.75 -26.18
CA ILE A 363 0.49 -5.75 -26.84
C ILE A 363 1.34 -4.66 -27.50
N LEU A 364 1.01 -4.32 -28.74
CA LEU A 364 1.76 -3.34 -29.54
C LEU A 364 1.70 -1.94 -28.93
N ASP A 365 0.50 -1.46 -28.62
CA ASP A 365 0.24 -0.18 -27.97
C ASP A 365 0.74 -0.20 -26.50
N PRO A 366 1.79 0.57 -26.14
CA PRO A 366 2.36 0.56 -24.80
C PRO A 366 1.43 1.17 -23.75
N THR A 367 0.34 1.87 -24.13
CA THR A 367 -0.67 2.38 -23.18
C THR A 367 -1.71 1.33 -22.80
N LYS A 368 -1.84 0.27 -23.60
CA LYS A 368 -2.70 -0.90 -23.35
C LYS A 368 -1.91 -2.13 -22.90
N ARG A 369 -0.57 -2.07 -22.95
CA ARG A 369 0.32 -3.15 -22.53
C ARG A 369 0.30 -3.26 -21.00
N LEU A 370 0.16 -4.49 -20.53
CA LEU A 370 -0.12 -4.80 -19.14
C LEU A 370 1.12 -4.53 -18.26
N ASP A 371 0.93 -3.83 -17.13
CA ASP A 371 2.03 -3.39 -16.25
C ASP A 371 2.45 -4.45 -15.21
N SER A 372 3.52 -4.19 -14.46
CA SER A 372 4.11 -5.18 -13.54
C SER A 372 3.22 -5.55 -12.35
N ASP A 373 2.34 -4.64 -11.90
CA ASP A 373 1.38 -4.89 -10.83
C ASP A 373 0.19 -5.72 -11.34
N SER A 374 -0.39 -5.30 -12.46
CA SER A 374 -1.45 -6.04 -13.17
C SER A 374 -0.97 -7.44 -13.57
N ALA A 375 0.32 -7.61 -13.89
CA ALA A 375 0.87 -8.89 -14.32
C ALA A 375 0.96 -9.87 -13.15
N LEU A 376 1.42 -9.43 -11.97
CA LEU A 376 1.47 -10.24 -10.75
C LEU A 376 0.07 -10.70 -10.29
N ASN A 377 -0.96 -9.89 -10.55
CA ASN A 377 -2.34 -10.21 -10.23
C ASN A 377 -3.04 -11.12 -11.27
N HIS A 378 -2.36 -11.52 -12.35
CA HIS A 378 -2.95 -12.39 -13.38
C HIS A 378 -3.04 -13.86 -12.91
N ASP A 379 -4.19 -14.48 -13.19
CA ASP A 379 -4.56 -15.89 -12.93
C ASP A 379 -3.47 -16.93 -13.25
N PHE A 380 -2.55 -16.65 -14.18
CA PHE A 380 -1.35 -17.46 -14.40
C PHE A 380 -0.59 -17.80 -13.10
N PHE A 381 -0.55 -16.91 -12.11
CA PHE A 381 0.10 -17.16 -10.82
C PHE A 381 -0.77 -17.89 -9.79
N TRP A 382 -2.06 -18.10 -10.07
CA TRP A 382 -3.07 -18.54 -9.10
C TRP A 382 -3.83 -19.81 -9.50
N THR A 383 -3.95 -20.13 -10.79
CA THR A 383 -4.36 -21.47 -11.25
C THR A 383 -3.30 -22.51 -10.86
N ASP A 384 -3.69 -23.77 -10.62
CA ASP A 384 -2.70 -24.82 -10.38
C ASP A 384 -1.89 -25.22 -11.64
N PRO A 385 -0.65 -25.73 -11.49
CA PRO A 385 0.14 -25.75 -10.25
C PRO A 385 0.52 -24.32 -9.83
N MET A 386 0.42 -24.04 -8.53
CA MET A 386 0.94 -22.81 -7.90
C MET A 386 2.45 -22.58 -8.17
N PRO A 387 2.98 -21.36 -7.98
CA PRO A 387 4.42 -21.07 -8.15
C PRO A 387 5.30 -21.91 -7.22
N GLN A 388 6.23 -22.70 -7.78
CA GLN A 388 7.04 -23.68 -7.06
C GLN A 388 8.46 -23.17 -6.77
N ASP A 389 9.01 -23.55 -5.61
CA ASP A 389 10.41 -23.30 -5.28
C ASP A 389 11.37 -23.93 -6.32
N LEU A 390 12.35 -23.15 -6.78
CA LEU A 390 13.36 -23.60 -7.73
C LEU A 390 14.54 -24.33 -7.05
N GLY A 391 14.69 -24.22 -5.73
CA GLY A 391 15.80 -24.83 -4.99
C GLY A 391 15.94 -26.34 -5.25
N LYS A 392 14.82 -27.08 -5.30
CA LYS A 392 14.80 -28.51 -5.64
C LYS A 392 15.23 -28.87 -7.07
N LEU A 393 15.12 -27.93 -8.00
CA LEU A 393 15.64 -28.08 -9.37
C LEU A 393 17.13 -27.75 -9.39
N LEU A 394 17.49 -26.56 -8.88
CA LEU A 394 18.83 -26.00 -8.96
C LEU A 394 19.86 -26.78 -8.13
N SER A 395 19.45 -27.38 -7.00
CA SER A 395 20.32 -28.22 -6.16
C SER A 395 20.86 -29.47 -6.87
N LYS A 396 20.28 -29.85 -8.02
CA LYS A 396 20.75 -30.96 -8.86
C LYS A 396 22.01 -30.61 -9.67
N TYR A 397 22.33 -29.32 -9.83
CA TYR A 397 23.42 -28.85 -10.68
C TYR A 397 24.52 -28.21 -9.82
N THR A 398 25.60 -28.95 -9.59
CA THR A 398 26.75 -28.50 -8.78
C THR A 398 27.65 -27.47 -9.48
N SER A 399 27.46 -27.29 -10.79
CA SER A 399 28.23 -26.34 -11.62
C SER A 399 27.41 -25.09 -11.94
N SER A 400 28.06 -23.92 -11.84
CA SER A 400 27.52 -22.66 -12.34
C SER A 400 27.21 -22.74 -13.84
N MET A 401 26.12 -22.10 -14.28
CA MET A 401 25.69 -22.09 -15.68
C MET A 401 25.43 -20.66 -16.14
N PHE A 402 26.39 -20.12 -16.90
CA PHE A 402 26.27 -18.81 -17.55
C PHE A 402 26.32 -18.97 -19.07
N GLU A 403 25.58 -18.15 -19.83
CA GLU A 403 25.57 -18.22 -21.31
C GLU A 403 26.99 -18.13 -21.88
N PHE A 404 27.81 -17.22 -21.30
CA PHE A 404 29.22 -17.01 -21.65
C PHE A 404 30.10 -18.27 -21.52
N THR A 405 29.69 -19.25 -20.71
CA THR A 405 30.42 -20.50 -20.45
C THR A 405 29.89 -21.71 -21.21
N THR A 406 28.71 -21.62 -21.85
CA THR A 406 28.14 -22.73 -22.63
C THR A 406 28.79 -22.80 -24.02
N PRO A 407 29.20 -23.99 -24.51
CA PRO A 407 29.63 -24.16 -25.90
C PRO A 407 28.53 -23.77 -26.88
N ARG A 408 28.76 -22.74 -27.70
CA ARG A 408 27.81 -22.31 -28.75
C ARG A 408 27.51 -23.47 -29.70
N ARG A 409 26.25 -23.88 -29.77
CA ARG A 409 25.76 -24.76 -30.84
C ARG A 409 26.09 -24.13 -32.20
N ARG A 410 26.76 -24.88 -33.09
CA ARG A 410 26.95 -24.46 -34.48
C ARG A 410 25.57 -24.24 -35.11
N ALA A 411 25.38 -23.10 -35.77
CA ALA A 411 24.20 -22.87 -36.59
C ALA A 411 24.15 -23.91 -37.72
N ALA A 412 22.94 -24.38 -38.07
CA ALA A 412 22.76 -25.19 -39.26
C ALA A 412 23.08 -24.34 -40.51
N PRO A 413 23.60 -24.93 -41.61
CA PRO A 413 23.97 -24.17 -42.81
C PRO A 413 22.80 -23.39 -43.41
N GLN A 414 23.07 -22.19 -43.92
CA GLN A 414 22.11 -21.46 -44.74
C GLN A 414 21.90 -22.21 -46.05
N ALA A 415 20.67 -22.67 -46.31
CA ALA A 415 20.29 -23.23 -47.60
C ALA A 415 20.29 -22.11 -48.67
N GLN A 416 20.93 -22.39 -49.81
CA GLN A 416 21.01 -21.47 -50.94
C GLN A 416 19.70 -21.43 -51.75
N GLN A 417 19.57 -20.43 -52.63
CA GLN A 417 18.45 -20.29 -53.56
C GLN A 417 18.49 -21.37 -54.65
N GLY A 418 17.33 -21.89 -55.08
CA GLY A 418 17.23 -22.67 -56.32
C GLY A 418 15.92 -23.44 -56.54
N GLY A 419 15.17 -23.07 -57.58
CA GLY A 419 14.29 -23.96 -58.35
C GLY A 419 12.95 -24.46 -57.74
N GLY A 420 11.85 -24.16 -58.43
CA GLY A 420 10.70 -25.07 -58.60
C GLY A 420 10.60 -25.49 -60.08
N PRO A 421 9.48 -26.03 -60.60
CA PRO A 421 8.20 -26.47 -59.98
C PRO A 421 8.16 -28.03 -59.88
N SER A 422 7.07 -28.82 -59.75
CA SER A 422 5.68 -28.74 -60.25
C SER A 422 4.72 -29.75 -59.55
N ALA A 423 3.42 -29.67 -59.87
CA ALA A 423 2.37 -30.65 -59.52
C ALA A 423 1.70 -31.21 -60.80
N PRO A 424 0.92 -32.31 -60.72
CA PRO A 424 -0.55 -32.13 -60.64
C PRO A 424 -1.30 -33.17 -59.76
N GLY A 425 -2.62 -32.98 -59.60
CA GLY A 425 -3.56 -33.91 -58.91
C GLY A 425 -4.22 -34.93 -59.87
N PRO A 426 -5.57 -35.18 -59.86
CA PRO A 426 -6.65 -34.34 -59.28
C PRO A 426 -7.93 -35.07 -58.72
N HIS A 427 -8.95 -34.29 -58.31
CA HIS A 427 -10.43 -34.53 -58.42
C HIS A 427 -11.14 -35.70 -57.67
N VAL A 428 -12.37 -35.61 -57.10
CA VAL A 428 -13.23 -34.50 -56.55
C VAL A 428 -13.90 -34.99 -55.21
N TYR A 429 -15.21 -34.97 -54.80
CA TYR A 429 -16.52 -34.44 -55.28
C TYR A 429 -17.51 -34.17 -54.09
N HIS A 430 -18.37 -33.14 -54.20
CA HIS A 430 -19.54 -32.81 -53.36
C HIS A 430 -20.59 -32.06 -54.25
N PRO A 431 -21.90 -31.92 -53.91
CA PRO A 431 -22.56 -32.12 -52.61
C PRO A 431 -23.90 -32.92 -52.60
N GLY A 432 -24.55 -33.00 -51.42
CA GLY A 432 -25.71 -33.85 -51.07
C GLY A 432 -27.11 -33.49 -51.61
N HIS A 433 -28.15 -34.07 -50.98
CA HIS A 433 -29.57 -33.65 -50.97
C HIS A 433 -30.37 -34.32 -49.82
N HIS A 434 -31.51 -33.73 -49.46
CA HIS A 434 -32.59 -34.27 -48.60
C HIS A 434 -33.88 -34.40 -49.47
N PRO A 435 -35.03 -34.99 -49.03
CA PRO A 435 -35.49 -35.31 -47.66
C PRO A 435 -35.91 -36.80 -47.50
N GLY A 436 -36.90 -37.14 -46.64
CA GLY A 436 -37.36 -38.52 -46.43
C GLY A 436 -38.80 -38.66 -45.91
N GLY A 437 -39.24 -39.90 -45.61
CA GLY A 437 -40.52 -40.18 -44.95
C GLY A 437 -41.11 -41.59 -45.18
N HIS A 438 -41.37 -42.32 -44.08
CA HIS A 438 -42.51 -43.24 -43.78
C HIS A 438 -42.94 -44.41 -44.75
N GLN A 439 -43.50 -45.57 -44.33
CA GLN A 439 -43.52 -46.33 -43.05
C GLN A 439 -44.25 -47.73 -43.25
N ARG A 440 -43.95 -48.74 -42.40
CA ARG A 440 -44.73 -49.99 -42.05
C ARG A 440 -44.75 -51.24 -42.96
N GLY A 441 -44.63 -52.44 -42.34
CA GLY A 441 -44.95 -53.79 -42.90
C GLY A 441 -44.17 -54.99 -42.26
N PRO A 442 -44.79 -55.95 -41.52
CA PRO A 442 -44.13 -57.09 -40.80
C PRO A 442 -44.60 -58.51 -41.29
N PRO A 443 -44.39 -59.71 -40.63
CA PRO A 443 -43.69 -60.07 -39.35
C PRO A 443 -42.86 -61.43 -39.29
N GLY A 444 -42.18 -61.70 -38.15
CA GLY A 444 -41.83 -63.05 -37.60
C GLY A 444 -40.37 -63.57 -37.79
N ARG A 445 -39.74 -64.39 -36.89
CA ARG A 445 -40.11 -65.00 -35.58
C ARG A 445 -38.86 -65.24 -34.65
N MET A 446 -39.08 -65.69 -33.40
CA MET A 446 -38.16 -65.79 -32.22
C MET A 446 -36.97 -66.81 -32.30
N GLY A 447 -35.95 -66.85 -31.42
CA GLY A 447 -35.55 -65.97 -30.28
C GLY A 447 -34.68 -66.66 -29.17
N ALA A 448 -34.19 -65.89 -28.17
CA ALA A 448 -33.45 -66.28 -26.93
C ALA A 448 -31.98 -66.81 -27.09
N GLN A 449 -31.02 -66.69 -26.14
CA GLN A 449 -30.90 -65.95 -24.85
C GLN A 449 -29.41 -65.62 -24.53
N ASN A 450 -29.12 -64.73 -23.55
CA ASN A 450 -27.78 -64.13 -23.33
C ASN A 450 -26.86 -64.84 -22.30
N SER A 451 -25.54 -64.85 -22.57
CA SER A 451 -24.47 -64.95 -21.55
C SER A 451 -23.10 -64.48 -22.11
N GLY A 452 -22.14 -64.15 -21.23
CA GLY A 452 -20.75 -63.78 -21.57
C GLY A 452 -20.38 -62.30 -21.32
N GLY A 453 -19.14 -61.94 -20.97
CA GLY A 453 -17.96 -62.79 -20.70
C GLY A 453 -16.76 -61.98 -20.17
N GLN A 454 -15.78 -62.66 -19.56
CA GLN A 454 -14.57 -62.07 -18.94
C GLN A 454 -13.28 -62.51 -19.67
N TYR A 455 -12.33 -61.57 -19.82
CA TYR A 455 -10.86 -61.70 -19.72
C TYR A 455 -10.02 -62.65 -20.62
N ILE A 456 -8.69 -62.36 -20.62
CA ILE A 456 -7.54 -63.29 -20.76
C ILE A 456 -7.24 -63.77 -22.22
N ASP A 457 -5.99 -63.96 -22.69
CA ASP A 457 -4.80 -64.58 -22.07
C ASP A 457 -3.40 -64.17 -22.68
N ARG A 458 -2.31 -64.67 -22.05
CA ARG A 458 -0.89 -64.89 -22.52
C ARG A 458 0.05 -63.68 -22.63
N LEU A 459 1.36 -63.78 -22.30
CA LEU A 459 2.30 -64.91 -22.03
C LEU A 459 2.96 -64.73 -20.63
N ASP A 460 3.19 -65.74 -19.75
CA ASP A 460 4.06 -66.95 -19.82
C ASP A 460 5.58 -66.63 -19.77
N GLY A 461 6.46 -67.12 -18.87
CA GLY A 461 6.38 -68.06 -17.70
C GLY A 461 7.78 -68.15 -17.00
N SER A 462 8.16 -69.06 -16.09
CA SER A 462 7.47 -70.05 -15.22
C SER A 462 8.48 -70.74 -14.22
N TYR A 463 8.01 -71.61 -13.30
CA TYR A 463 8.72 -72.60 -12.43
C TYR A 463 9.47 -72.26 -11.09
N HIS A 464 9.32 -73.23 -10.15
CA HIS A 464 9.97 -73.52 -8.83
C HIS A 464 10.54 -74.98 -8.91
N PRO A 465 11.30 -75.61 -7.95
CA PRO A 465 11.24 -75.51 -6.46
C PRO A 465 12.57 -75.77 -5.65
N SER A 466 12.45 -76.03 -4.32
CA SER A 466 13.26 -76.96 -3.47
C SER A 466 14.52 -76.54 -2.65
N SER A 467 14.32 -76.43 -1.31
CA SER A 467 15.01 -77.13 -0.19
C SER A 467 16.49 -76.94 0.25
N MET A 468 16.68 -76.84 1.60
CA MET A 468 17.90 -77.05 2.45
C MET A 468 19.03 -75.98 2.42
N ILE A 469 19.83 -75.69 3.47
CA ILE A 469 19.86 -75.97 4.95
C ILE A 469 20.78 -74.92 5.65
N ASN A 470 20.48 -74.47 6.89
CA ASN A 470 21.32 -73.77 7.92
C ASN A 470 22.24 -72.57 7.54
N THR A 471 22.67 -71.63 8.40
CA THR A 471 22.34 -71.06 9.74
C THR A 471 22.83 -69.57 9.72
N ASP A 472 22.44 -68.60 10.56
CA ASP A 472 22.42 -68.53 12.03
C ASP A 472 21.41 -67.50 12.61
N ASN A 473 20.85 -67.84 13.78
CA ASN A 473 20.39 -66.99 14.91
C ASN A 473 19.64 -65.64 14.68
N VAL A 474 18.31 -65.76 14.61
CA VAL A 474 17.27 -64.88 15.19
C VAL A 474 17.17 -65.25 16.73
N PRO A 475 16.60 -64.51 17.73
CA PRO A 475 15.36 -63.69 17.74
C PRO A 475 15.39 -62.42 18.67
N SER A 476 14.31 -61.67 19.03
CA SER A 476 12.84 -61.88 18.90
C SER A 476 12.01 -60.56 18.87
N THR A 477 10.99 -60.54 18.01
CA THR A 477 9.55 -60.27 18.29
C THR A 477 9.04 -59.00 19.03
N VAL A 478 8.58 -58.03 18.23
CA VAL A 478 7.23 -57.37 18.16
C VAL A 478 6.29 -57.31 19.41
N VAL A 479 5.69 -56.13 19.70
CA VAL A 479 4.22 -55.83 19.88
C VAL A 479 4.00 -54.39 20.44
N ARG A 480 2.76 -53.86 20.37
CA ARG A 480 2.33 -52.48 20.73
C ARG A 480 1.67 -52.36 22.12
N LEU A 481 1.46 -51.10 22.54
CA LEU A 481 0.37 -50.54 23.40
C LEU A 481 0.50 -50.55 24.95
N THR A 482 0.17 -49.37 25.50
CA THR A 482 -0.42 -49.06 26.83
C THR A 482 0.35 -49.28 28.16
N ASP A 483 0.43 -48.17 28.90
CA ASP A 483 0.15 -47.99 30.35
C ASP A 483 1.18 -48.19 31.50
N LEU A 484 1.44 -47.06 32.17
CA LEU A 484 1.51 -46.78 33.63
C LEU A 484 2.47 -47.52 34.62
N VAL A 485 3.48 -46.74 35.09
CA VAL A 485 3.69 -46.31 36.51
C VAL A 485 4.46 -47.19 37.55
N LYS A 486 5.38 -46.50 38.28
CA LYS A 486 5.96 -46.69 39.65
C LYS A 486 7.20 -47.61 39.92
N HIS A 487 8.19 -46.95 40.58
CA HIS A 487 9.06 -47.42 41.69
C HIS A 487 10.14 -48.53 41.45
N ARG A 488 11.24 -48.64 42.22
CA ARG A 488 12.06 -47.70 43.07
C ARG A 488 13.32 -48.44 43.61
N THR A 489 14.48 -47.77 43.72
CA THR A 489 15.69 -48.18 44.52
C THR A 489 16.42 -49.47 44.06
N MET A 490 17.67 -49.81 44.44
CA MET A 490 18.72 -49.28 45.37
C MET A 490 20.14 -49.47 44.73
N ILE A 491 21.15 -48.59 44.90
CA ILE A 491 22.27 -48.56 45.91
C ILE A 491 23.23 -49.78 45.83
N SER A 492 24.57 -49.74 45.91
CA SER A 492 25.62 -48.78 46.42
C SER A 492 26.90 -48.80 45.52
N VAL A 493 27.96 -47.97 45.67
CA VAL A 493 29.06 -47.93 46.69
C VAL A 493 30.00 -46.71 46.38
N ALA A 494 30.97 -46.30 47.22
CA ALA A 494 30.85 -45.35 48.35
C ALA A 494 32.25 -45.00 48.97
N TYR A 495 32.67 -43.72 48.95
CA TYR A 495 33.82 -43.15 49.71
C TYR A 495 33.45 -41.69 50.11
N GLN A 496 33.16 -41.39 51.39
CA GLN A 496 34.06 -40.90 52.47
C GLN A 496 34.70 -39.51 52.21
N LYS A 497 34.73 -38.55 53.16
CA LYS A 497 34.52 -38.60 54.63
C LYS A 497 34.18 -37.23 55.27
N GLY A 498 33.50 -37.21 56.43
CA GLY A 498 33.21 -36.05 57.31
C GLY A 498 31.82 -35.41 57.06
N HIS A 499 30.79 -35.52 57.91
CA HIS A 499 30.62 -35.09 59.33
C HIS A 499 30.68 -33.57 59.53
N PHE A 500 29.77 -32.87 60.22
CA PHE A 500 28.40 -33.08 60.77
C PHE A 500 27.96 -31.70 61.30
N GLU A 501 26.69 -31.25 61.44
CA GLU A 501 25.31 -31.68 61.11
C GLU A 501 24.45 -30.38 61.02
N GLY A 502 23.19 -30.32 60.59
CA GLY A 502 22.19 -31.34 60.21
C GLY A 502 20.90 -30.68 59.69
N ALA A 503 19.88 -31.48 59.35
CA ALA A 503 18.55 -31.04 58.87
C ALA A 503 18.48 -30.27 57.53
N GLU A 504 18.81 -30.94 56.41
CA GLU A 504 18.32 -30.56 55.08
C GLU A 504 16.94 -31.18 54.76
N SER A 505 16.17 -30.54 53.86
CA SER A 505 15.33 -31.26 52.90
C SER A 505 15.31 -30.57 51.53
N LEU A 506 16.43 -30.72 50.80
CA LEU A 506 16.60 -30.66 49.33
C LEU A 506 15.59 -29.86 48.50
N GLY A 507 16.06 -28.75 47.90
CA GLY A 507 15.31 -28.01 46.89
C GLY A 507 15.29 -28.70 45.52
N CYS A 508 14.12 -28.68 44.86
CA CYS A 508 14.05 -28.89 43.41
C CYS A 508 14.59 -27.63 42.70
N GLN A 509 15.67 -27.76 41.92
CA GLN A 509 16.16 -26.69 41.04
C GLN A 509 15.22 -26.48 39.83
N THR A 510 14.05 -25.92 40.11
CA THR A 510 13.39 -25.05 39.14
C THR A 510 14.28 -23.82 38.93
N THR A 511 14.52 -23.46 37.67
CA THR A 511 15.16 -22.18 37.31
C THR A 511 14.19 -21.03 37.54
N LYS A 512 13.93 -20.74 38.82
CA LYS A 512 13.16 -19.58 39.28
C LYS A 512 13.91 -18.31 38.90
N THR A 513 13.59 -17.74 37.74
CA THR A 513 13.95 -16.35 37.41
C THR A 513 13.27 -15.45 38.45
N SER A 514 14.04 -14.91 39.39
CA SER A 514 13.49 -14.28 40.59
C SER A 514 12.91 -12.90 40.29
N PHE A 515 11.58 -12.77 40.38
CA PHE A 515 10.87 -11.48 40.35
C PHE A 515 11.33 -10.48 41.44
N ASN A 516 12.04 -10.95 42.48
CA ASN A 516 12.45 -10.16 43.65
C ASN A 516 13.65 -9.21 43.40
N THR A 517 14.04 -8.97 42.14
CA THR A 517 15.17 -8.10 41.76
C THR A 517 14.76 -6.94 40.86
N VAL A 518 13.62 -6.30 41.17
CA VAL A 518 13.29 -4.95 40.66
C VAL A 518 14.26 -3.95 41.33
N SER A 519 15.22 -3.42 40.56
CA SER A 519 16.26 -2.55 41.15
C SER A 519 15.66 -1.20 41.59
N SER A 520 15.90 -0.81 42.84
CA SER A 520 15.31 0.38 43.45
C SER A 520 15.89 1.70 42.91
N ARG A 521 15.33 2.20 41.80
CA ARG A 521 15.55 3.58 41.30
C ARG A 521 14.27 4.27 40.81
N GLY A 522 13.31 4.43 41.72
CA GLY A 522 12.45 5.63 41.75
C GLY A 522 11.30 5.73 40.74
N LEU A 523 10.46 4.70 40.63
CA LEU A 523 9.03 4.87 40.31
C LEU A 523 8.18 4.12 41.33
N THR A 524 6.97 4.59 41.62
CA THR A 524 5.98 3.87 42.42
C THR A 524 5.36 2.76 41.58
N ASN A 525 5.33 1.52 42.10
CA ASN A 525 4.92 0.35 41.34
C ASN A 525 3.86 -0.46 42.09
N LEU A 526 2.84 -0.92 41.37
CA LEU A 526 2.01 -2.04 41.80
C LEU A 526 2.87 -3.31 41.94
N SER A 527 2.67 -4.06 43.01
CA SER A 527 3.41 -5.30 43.24
C SER A 527 2.92 -6.42 42.31
N ALA A 528 3.79 -7.36 41.95
CA ALA A 528 3.38 -8.54 41.17
C ALA A 528 2.31 -9.42 41.84
N ALA A 529 2.03 -9.20 43.14
CA ALA A 529 0.94 -9.87 43.86
C ALA A 529 -0.46 -9.34 43.53
N THR A 530 -0.59 -8.17 42.88
CA THR A 530 -1.90 -7.63 42.43
C THR A 530 -2.28 -8.05 41.01
N LEU A 531 -1.52 -8.96 40.39
CA LEU A 531 -1.81 -9.52 39.08
C LEU A 531 -2.42 -10.93 39.23
N SER A 532 -3.46 -11.25 38.48
CA SER A 532 -3.96 -12.62 38.34
C SER A 532 -2.97 -13.50 37.57
N ASP A 533 -2.99 -14.82 37.82
CA ASP A 533 -1.97 -15.73 37.27
C ASP A 533 -1.99 -15.80 35.73
N SER A 534 -3.15 -15.59 35.10
CA SER A 534 -3.28 -15.50 33.64
C SER A 534 -2.61 -14.25 33.06
N VAL A 535 -2.60 -13.14 33.80
CA VAL A 535 -1.88 -11.91 33.46
C VAL A 535 -0.37 -12.08 33.71
N LYS A 536 0.03 -12.65 34.85
CA LYS A 536 1.44 -12.98 35.14
C LYS A 536 2.05 -13.83 34.01
N LYS A 537 1.37 -14.92 33.65
CA LYS A 537 1.79 -15.84 32.59
C LYS A 537 1.94 -15.16 31.22
N PHE A 538 1.01 -14.27 30.85
CA PHE A 538 1.12 -13.51 29.60
C PHE A 538 2.36 -12.61 29.58
N ILE A 539 2.65 -11.92 30.68
CA ILE A 539 3.86 -11.10 30.83
C ILE A 539 5.11 -11.98 30.74
N GLU A 540 5.17 -13.09 31.50
CA GLU A 540 6.31 -14.02 31.50
C GLU A 540 6.59 -14.63 30.13
N ASP A 541 5.55 -15.13 29.44
CA ASP A 541 5.68 -15.78 28.14
C ASP A 541 6.19 -14.79 27.07
N LYS A 542 5.74 -13.54 27.09
CA LYS A 542 6.24 -12.51 26.15
C LYS A 542 7.60 -11.95 26.56
N ALA A 543 7.88 -11.75 27.85
CA ALA A 543 9.20 -11.33 28.33
C ALA A 543 10.28 -12.39 28.01
N ARG A 544 9.94 -13.68 28.09
CA ARG A 544 10.84 -14.79 27.72
C ARG A 544 11.30 -14.73 26.26
N VAL A 545 10.45 -14.22 25.36
CA VAL A 545 10.76 -14.00 23.94
C VAL A 545 11.45 -12.65 23.73
N CYS A 546 10.91 -11.56 24.27
CA CYS A 546 11.32 -10.20 23.94
C CYS A 546 12.60 -9.73 24.66
N LYS A 547 12.99 -10.39 25.76
CA LYS A 547 14.14 -10.05 26.62
C LYS A 547 14.23 -8.58 27.05
N PRO A 548 13.19 -8.00 27.68
CA PRO A 548 13.35 -6.69 28.31
C PRO A 548 14.32 -6.77 29.50
N ASP A 549 15.05 -5.68 29.75
CA ASP A 549 15.97 -5.57 30.89
C ASP A 549 15.22 -5.27 32.21
N GLN A 550 14.02 -4.69 32.10
CA GLN A 550 13.14 -4.34 33.22
C GLN A 550 11.68 -4.56 32.84
N ILE A 551 10.82 -4.81 33.84
CA ILE A 551 9.36 -4.86 33.66
C ILE A 551 8.75 -3.86 34.65
N GLN A 552 7.86 -3.00 34.16
CA GLN A 552 7.12 -2.00 34.95
C GLN A 552 5.62 -2.26 34.79
N ILE A 553 4.88 -2.31 35.91
CA ILE A 553 3.42 -2.46 35.90
C ILE A 553 2.81 -1.08 36.10
N CYS A 554 2.08 -0.59 35.11
CA CYS A 554 1.54 0.76 35.13
C CYS A 554 0.37 0.89 36.10
N ASP A 555 0.43 1.92 36.95
CA ASP A 555 -0.60 2.23 37.94
C ASP A 555 -1.58 3.30 37.43
N GLY A 556 -1.21 4.05 36.38
CA GLY A 556 -2.03 5.11 35.77
C GLY A 556 -2.03 6.43 36.53
N SER A 557 -1.22 6.56 37.58
CA SER A 557 -1.08 7.76 38.40
C SER A 557 -0.50 8.94 37.63
N GLU A 558 -0.71 10.16 38.13
CA GLU A 558 -0.06 11.34 37.58
C GLU A 558 1.45 11.35 37.87
N THR A 559 1.87 10.69 38.95
CA THR A 559 3.29 10.51 39.30
C THR A 559 4.01 9.65 38.26
N GLU A 560 3.46 8.48 37.91
CA GLU A 560 3.98 7.65 36.81
C GLU A 560 4.01 8.45 35.50
N ASN A 561 2.91 9.15 35.18
CA ASN A 561 2.82 9.95 33.96
C ASN A 561 3.91 11.02 33.88
N GLN A 562 4.10 11.82 34.93
CA GLN A 562 5.14 12.86 34.97
C GLN A 562 6.54 12.26 34.85
N GLN A 563 6.82 11.13 35.51
CA GLN A 563 8.11 10.45 35.43
C GLN A 563 8.42 9.92 34.02
N LEU A 564 7.40 9.43 33.30
CA LEU A 564 7.52 9.02 31.90
C LEU A 564 7.71 10.21 30.95
N ILE A 565 7.02 11.32 31.20
CA ILE A 565 7.19 12.58 30.46
C ILE A 565 8.63 13.13 30.65
N ASP A 566 9.11 13.23 31.88
CA ASP A 566 10.46 13.71 32.20
C ASP A 566 11.55 12.82 31.56
N LEU A 567 11.33 11.50 31.55
CA LEU A 567 12.19 10.53 30.86
C LEU A 567 12.23 10.81 29.34
N MET A 568 11.08 11.00 28.69
CA MET A 568 11.00 11.27 27.25
C MET A 568 11.59 12.65 26.86
N VAL A 569 11.42 13.67 27.71
CA VAL A 569 12.04 14.99 27.54
C VAL A 569 13.56 14.87 27.66
N LYS A 570 14.06 14.15 28.68
CA LYS A 570 15.50 13.89 28.86
C LYS A 570 16.12 13.07 27.72
N GLN A 571 15.33 12.23 27.06
CA GLN A 571 15.72 11.48 25.85
C GLN A 571 15.56 12.29 24.55
N GLY A 572 15.02 13.52 24.60
CA GLY A 572 14.75 14.34 23.43
C GLY A 572 13.67 13.79 22.49
N MET A 573 12.79 12.92 23.00
CA MET A 573 11.62 12.38 22.30
C MET A 573 10.41 13.31 22.39
N LEU A 574 10.28 14.05 23.50
CA LEU A 574 9.27 15.08 23.70
C LEU A 574 9.91 16.45 23.92
N GLU A 575 9.32 17.46 23.29
CA GLU A 575 9.64 18.88 23.48
C GLU A 575 8.47 19.58 24.21
N LYS A 576 8.76 20.40 25.23
CA LYS A 576 7.70 21.15 25.94
C LYS A 576 7.19 22.32 25.09
N LEU A 577 5.88 22.56 25.12
CA LEU A 577 5.22 23.69 24.46
C LEU A 577 4.84 24.77 25.49
N PRO A 578 5.72 25.75 25.80
CA PRO A 578 5.51 26.68 26.92
C PRO A 578 4.38 27.69 26.71
N LYS A 579 3.78 27.79 25.52
CA LYS A 579 2.56 28.59 25.28
C LYS A 579 1.30 27.95 25.88
N TYR A 580 1.38 26.70 26.34
CA TYR A 580 0.25 25.88 26.77
C TYR A 580 0.51 25.17 28.12
N GLU A 581 -0.55 24.82 28.83
CA GLU A 581 -0.48 24.15 30.14
C GLU A 581 -0.21 22.65 29.96
N ASN A 582 0.98 22.16 30.32
CA ASN A 582 1.33 20.74 30.26
C ASN A 582 1.14 20.10 28.85
N CYS A 583 1.49 20.83 27.78
CA CYS A 583 1.48 20.29 26.42
C CYS A 583 2.88 19.99 25.89
N TRP A 584 2.94 19.00 25.00
CA TRP A 584 4.16 18.36 24.53
C TRP A 584 4.12 18.11 23.03
N LEU A 585 5.28 18.15 22.37
CA LEU A 585 5.45 17.89 20.95
C LEU A 585 6.37 16.68 20.73
N ALA A 586 5.87 15.68 19.99
CA ALA A 586 6.65 14.60 19.40
C ALA A 586 6.83 14.84 17.89
N ARG A 587 8.03 14.56 17.38
CA ARG A 587 8.31 14.43 15.94
C ARG A 587 8.79 13.00 15.67
N THR A 588 8.26 12.34 14.65
CA THR A 588 8.52 10.92 14.35
C THR A 588 9.31 10.77 13.05
N ASP A 589 10.08 9.68 12.92
CA ASP A 589 10.72 9.34 11.65
C ASP A 589 9.68 9.42 10.50
N PRO A 590 9.94 10.16 9.40
CA PRO A 590 9.01 10.27 8.28
C PRO A 590 8.59 8.94 7.62
N ALA A 591 9.28 7.84 7.93
CA ALA A 591 8.90 6.49 7.53
C ALA A 591 7.89 5.79 8.48
N ASP A 592 7.50 6.41 9.60
CA ASP A 592 6.58 5.88 10.62
C ASP A 592 5.37 6.82 10.85
N VAL A 593 4.67 7.20 9.77
CA VAL A 593 3.59 8.22 9.79
C VAL A 593 2.22 7.75 9.26
N ALA A 594 2.10 6.46 8.91
CA ALA A 594 0.93 5.85 8.26
C ALA A 594 0.61 4.44 8.80
N LEU A 595 -0.63 3.99 8.58
CA LEU A 595 -1.05 2.64 8.98
C LEU A 595 -0.85 1.62 7.84
N ASN A 596 0.12 0.72 8.00
CA ASN A 596 0.13 -0.54 7.26
C ASN A 596 -1.02 -1.43 7.77
N LYS A 597 -1.75 -2.11 6.86
CA LYS A 597 -2.99 -2.84 7.22
C LYS A 597 -3.11 -4.22 6.57
N ARG A 598 -3.36 -5.21 7.43
CA ARG A 598 -3.70 -6.63 7.22
C ARG A 598 -4.69 -6.97 8.38
N ASP A 599 -5.84 -7.64 8.19
CA ASP A 599 -6.05 -9.05 7.86
C ASP A 599 -7.51 -9.31 7.36
N THR A 600 -7.90 -10.58 7.14
CA THR A 600 -9.28 -11.12 7.00
C THR A 600 -10.27 -10.41 6.07
N ILE A 601 -10.44 -10.92 4.84
CA ILE A 601 -11.27 -10.33 3.77
C ILE A 601 -12.31 -11.30 3.18
N PRO A 602 -13.33 -10.79 2.46
CA PRO A 602 -13.99 -11.54 1.39
C PRO A 602 -12.98 -11.98 0.33
N ILE A 603 -13.31 -13.00 -0.44
CA ILE A 603 -12.53 -13.40 -1.61
C ILE A 603 -12.92 -12.45 -2.76
N PRO A 604 -12.01 -11.58 -3.26
CA PRO A 604 -12.32 -10.76 -4.43
C PRO A 604 -12.43 -11.64 -5.67
N LYS A 605 -13.09 -11.12 -6.71
CA LYS A 605 -13.24 -11.82 -7.99
C LYS A 605 -11.87 -12.12 -8.61
N GLU A 606 -11.76 -13.24 -9.33
CA GLU A 606 -10.50 -13.65 -9.98
C GLU A 606 -9.95 -12.51 -10.87
N GLY A 607 -8.66 -12.18 -10.69
CA GLY A 607 -8.00 -11.05 -11.34
C GLY A 607 -8.16 -9.67 -10.66
N VAL A 608 -8.82 -9.57 -9.49
CA VAL A 608 -9.08 -8.29 -8.79
C VAL A 608 -8.33 -8.20 -7.45
N GLU A 609 -7.66 -7.07 -7.16
CA GLU A 609 -7.08 -6.83 -5.82
C GLU A 609 -8.19 -6.58 -4.77
N GLY A 610 -8.19 -7.35 -3.68
CA GLY A 610 -9.09 -7.14 -2.55
C GLY A 610 -8.74 -5.88 -1.73
N THR A 611 -9.67 -4.92 -1.66
CA THR A 611 -9.46 -3.61 -0.99
C THR A 611 -10.00 -3.53 0.45
N LEU A 612 -10.59 -4.61 0.96
CA LEU A 612 -11.34 -4.66 2.23
C LEU A 612 -10.51 -5.15 3.44
N GLY A 613 -9.19 -5.29 3.28
CA GLY A 613 -8.25 -5.91 4.23
C GLY A 613 -7.19 -6.71 3.46
N LYS A 614 -6.32 -7.48 4.13
CA LYS A 614 -5.30 -8.36 3.48
C LYS A 614 -4.87 -9.52 4.38
N TRP A 615 -5.47 -10.72 4.24
CA TRP A 615 -5.20 -11.88 5.11
C TRP A 615 -3.76 -12.44 5.02
N LEU A 616 -3.23 -12.90 6.16
CA LEU A 616 -1.99 -13.67 6.29
C LEU A 616 -2.27 -15.07 6.88
N SER A 617 -1.58 -16.10 6.39
CA SER A 617 -1.75 -17.46 6.91
C SER A 617 -1.20 -17.61 8.34
N PRO A 618 -1.71 -18.54 9.17
CA PRO A 618 -1.16 -18.78 10.51
C PRO A 618 0.32 -19.17 10.51
N GLU A 619 0.78 -19.88 9.46
CA GLU A 619 2.19 -20.25 9.32
C GLU A 619 3.06 -19.05 8.96
N ASP A 620 2.62 -18.21 8.02
CA ASP A 620 3.39 -17.04 7.57
C ASP A 620 3.38 -15.93 8.62
N LEU A 621 2.30 -15.82 9.40
CA LEU A 621 2.26 -15.03 10.62
C LEU A 621 3.28 -15.55 11.64
N GLN A 622 3.34 -16.86 11.91
CA GLN A 622 4.32 -17.40 12.86
C GLN A 622 5.77 -17.12 12.40
N LYS A 623 6.09 -17.41 11.13
CA LYS A 623 7.40 -17.05 10.52
C LYS A 623 7.71 -15.56 10.71
N ALA A 624 6.74 -14.68 10.43
CA ALA A 624 6.92 -13.24 10.59
C ALA A 624 7.10 -12.80 12.05
N LEU A 625 6.46 -13.45 13.02
CA LEU A 625 6.67 -13.19 14.44
C LEU A 625 8.06 -13.62 14.91
N ASP A 626 8.51 -14.81 14.47
CA ASP A 626 9.82 -15.38 14.82
C ASP A 626 10.98 -14.54 14.23
N GLU A 627 10.78 -13.91 13.08
CA GLU A 627 11.70 -12.92 12.49
C GLU A 627 11.80 -11.58 13.26
N ARG A 628 10.89 -11.30 14.20
CA ARG A 628 10.65 -9.96 14.75
C ARG A 628 10.81 -9.86 16.26
N PHE A 629 10.12 -10.72 17.02
CA PHE A 629 10.00 -10.56 18.46
C PHE A 629 11.15 -11.12 19.33
N PRO A 630 11.93 -12.14 18.92
CA PRO A 630 13.10 -12.57 19.70
C PRO A 630 14.06 -11.42 19.99
N ASP A 631 14.40 -11.25 21.27
CA ASP A 631 15.30 -10.22 21.82
C ASP A 631 14.92 -8.75 21.52
N CYS A 632 13.71 -8.47 20.99
CA CYS A 632 13.36 -7.14 20.45
C CYS A 632 13.34 -5.98 21.47
N MET A 633 13.21 -6.28 22.77
CA MET A 633 13.17 -5.31 23.87
C MET A 633 14.48 -5.25 24.68
N LYS A 634 15.55 -5.91 24.23
CA LYS A 634 16.85 -5.90 24.92
C LYS A 634 17.33 -4.48 25.19
N GLY A 635 17.74 -4.20 26.42
CA GLY A 635 18.10 -2.86 26.91
C GLY A 635 16.91 -1.91 27.14
N ARG A 636 15.67 -2.40 27.15
CA ARG A 636 14.46 -1.59 27.35
C ARG A 636 13.59 -2.13 28.49
N THR A 637 12.79 -1.24 29.07
CA THR A 637 11.69 -1.59 29.97
C THR A 637 10.50 -2.10 29.15
N MET A 638 9.94 -3.25 29.50
CA MET A 638 8.59 -3.65 29.10
C MET A 638 7.59 -3.07 30.10
N TYR A 639 6.81 -2.08 29.65
CA TYR A 639 5.68 -1.54 30.38
C TYR A 639 4.45 -2.44 30.18
N VAL A 640 3.77 -2.75 31.28
CA VAL A 640 2.53 -3.52 31.33
C VAL A 640 1.39 -2.54 31.59
N ILE A 641 0.58 -2.27 30.56
CA ILE A 641 -0.55 -1.34 30.59
C ILE A 641 -1.85 -2.13 30.78
N PRO A 642 -2.45 -2.18 31.97
CA PRO A 642 -3.82 -2.64 32.14
C PRO A 642 -4.80 -1.54 31.71
N PHE A 643 -5.67 -1.81 30.73
CA PHE A 643 -6.61 -0.81 30.21
C PHE A 643 -8.03 -1.35 29.95
N SER A 644 -9.02 -0.48 30.09
CA SER A 644 -10.42 -0.73 29.79
C SER A 644 -10.87 0.10 28.59
N MET A 645 -11.47 -0.57 27.61
CA MET A 645 -12.25 0.06 26.56
C MET A 645 -13.71 0.16 27.04
N GLY A 646 -14.24 1.38 27.09
CA GLY A 646 -15.51 1.72 27.72
C GLY A 646 -15.39 2.03 29.22
N PRO A 647 -16.45 2.58 29.85
CA PRO A 647 -16.48 2.87 31.28
C PRO A 647 -16.21 1.61 32.10
N ILE A 648 -15.35 1.70 33.12
CA ILE A 648 -14.94 0.53 33.91
C ILE A 648 -16.18 -0.12 34.56
N GLY A 649 -16.40 -1.41 34.30
CA GLY A 649 -17.53 -2.16 34.80
C GLY A 649 -18.82 -2.05 33.97
N SER A 650 -18.83 -1.30 32.86
CA SER A 650 -19.95 -1.33 31.91
C SER A 650 -20.16 -2.75 31.34
N PRO A 651 -21.41 -3.24 31.15
CA PRO A 651 -21.70 -4.49 30.45
C PRO A 651 -21.31 -4.48 28.96
N LEU A 652 -20.90 -3.32 28.41
CA LEU A 652 -20.31 -3.19 27.08
C LEU A 652 -18.78 -3.01 27.13
N SER A 653 -18.19 -2.77 28.30
CA SER A 653 -16.74 -2.63 28.43
C SER A 653 -16.00 -3.94 28.23
N LYS A 654 -14.74 -3.85 27.81
CA LYS A 654 -13.83 -4.98 27.67
C LYS A 654 -12.43 -4.56 28.12
N ILE A 655 -11.70 -5.47 28.75
CA ILE A 655 -10.37 -5.22 29.32
C ILE A 655 -9.28 -5.77 28.40
N GLY A 656 -8.16 -5.07 28.30
CA GLY A 656 -6.94 -5.54 27.66
C GLY A 656 -5.71 -5.30 28.54
N ILE A 657 -4.66 -6.10 28.30
CA ILE A 657 -3.32 -5.90 28.86
C ILE A 657 -2.39 -5.64 27.68
N GLN A 658 -1.81 -4.45 27.59
CA GLN A 658 -0.82 -4.11 26.56
C GLN A 658 0.60 -4.10 27.10
N LEU A 659 1.46 -4.93 26.52
CA LEU A 659 2.90 -4.93 26.73
C LEU A 659 3.56 -4.01 25.69
N THR A 660 4.44 -3.10 26.10
CA THR A 660 5.12 -2.16 25.19
C THR A 660 6.52 -1.78 25.68
N ASP A 661 7.43 -1.45 24.76
CA ASP A 661 8.80 -0.96 25.03
C ASP A 661 8.97 0.56 24.79
N SER A 662 7.85 1.28 24.68
CA SER A 662 7.79 2.71 24.38
C SER A 662 7.01 3.50 25.44
N PRO A 663 7.64 4.45 26.16
CA PRO A 663 6.95 5.30 27.15
C PRO A 663 5.93 6.25 26.51
N TYR A 664 6.13 6.63 25.24
CA TYR A 664 5.17 7.43 24.48
C TYR A 664 3.81 6.71 24.35
N VAL A 665 3.86 5.39 24.15
CA VAL A 665 2.66 4.54 24.09
C VAL A 665 1.97 4.47 25.44
N VAL A 666 2.71 4.42 26.56
CA VAL A 666 2.14 4.43 27.91
C VAL A 666 1.37 5.73 28.18
N ALA A 667 2.03 6.89 28.00
CA ALA A 667 1.41 8.20 28.20
C ALA A 667 0.20 8.42 27.27
N SER A 668 0.30 8.00 26.01
CA SER A 668 -0.80 8.10 25.05
C SER A 668 -1.96 7.15 25.37
N MET A 669 -1.71 5.93 25.84
CA MET A 669 -2.75 5.00 26.26
C MET A 669 -3.46 5.49 27.54
N ARG A 670 -2.75 6.14 28.46
CA ARG A 670 -3.35 6.80 29.64
C ARG A 670 -4.34 7.91 29.27
N ILE A 671 -4.09 8.63 28.17
CA ILE A 671 -5.02 9.63 27.64
C ILE A 671 -6.20 8.96 26.91
N MET A 672 -5.93 7.94 26.09
CA MET A 672 -6.93 7.36 25.17
C MET A 672 -7.81 6.25 25.78
N THR A 673 -7.44 5.68 26.93
CA THR A 673 -8.14 4.56 27.58
C THR A 673 -8.20 4.78 29.10
N ARG A 674 -9.16 4.16 29.80
CA ARG A 674 -9.11 4.12 31.27
C ARG A 674 -8.06 3.07 31.66
N MET A 675 -7.04 3.46 32.42
CA MET A 675 -5.78 2.73 32.55
C MET A 675 -5.32 2.69 34.01
N GLY A 676 -4.69 1.59 34.46
CA GLY A 676 -4.13 1.45 35.81
C GLY A 676 -4.86 0.48 36.75
N GLU A 677 -4.65 0.64 38.06
CA GLU A 677 -5.04 -0.33 39.11
C GLU A 677 -6.54 -0.70 39.09
N ALA A 678 -7.42 0.28 38.88
CA ALA A 678 -8.87 0.07 38.85
C ALA A 678 -9.30 -0.95 37.76
N VAL A 679 -8.53 -1.06 36.67
CA VAL A 679 -8.76 -2.05 35.62
C VAL A 679 -8.37 -3.45 36.09
N LEU A 680 -7.20 -3.61 36.74
CA LEU A 680 -6.76 -4.90 37.30
C LEU A 680 -7.76 -5.42 38.34
N LYS A 681 -8.22 -4.53 39.24
CA LYS A 681 -9.24 -4.84 40.24
C LYS A 681 -10.59 -5.26 39.63
N THR A 682 -10.93 -4.72 38.45
CA THR A 682 -12.17 -5.07 37.72
C THR A 682 -12.01 -6.33 36.85
N LEU A 683 -10.78 -6.67 36.44
CA LEU A 683 -10.47 -7.93 35.78
C LEU A 683 -10.54 -9.09 36.78
N GLY A 684 -9.82 -8.97 37.91
CA GLY A 684 -9.64 -10.05 38.87
C GLY A 684 -8.97 -11.26 38.23
N GLU A 685 -9.39 -12.46 38.66
CA GLU A 685 -8.87 -13.74 38.14
C GLU A 685 -9.44 -14.15 36.76
N ARG A 686 -10.13 -13.25 36.04
CA ARG A 686 -10.68 -13.58 34.73
C ARG A 686 -9.61 -13.62 33.65
N GLU A 687 -9.67 -14.64 32.79
CA GLU A 687 -8.73 -14.84 31.68
C GLU A 687 -9.20 -14.23 30.34
N ASP A 688 -10.38 -13.59 30.33
CA ASP A 688 -11.09 -13.12 29.13
C ASP A 688 -10.56 -11.79 28.54
N PHE A 689 -9.45 -11.26 29.07
CA PHE A 689 -8.82 -10.04 28.59
C PHE A 689 -8.16 -10.19 27.20
N ILE A 690 -8.05 -9.06 26.50
CA ILE A 690 -7.34 -8.96 25.22
C ILE A 690 -5.83 -8.85 25.46
N ARG A 691 -5.08 -9.73 24.79
CA ARG A 691 -3.61 -9.84 24.86
C ARG A 691 -2.99 -8.93 23.82
N CYS A 692 -2.49 -7.77 24.23
CA CYS A 692 -1.86 -6.80 23.33
C CYS A 692 -0.33 -6.83 23.51
N LEU A 693 0.41 -7.07 22.43
CA LEU A 693 1.88 -7.02 22.40
C LEU A 693 2.35 -5.99 21.38
N HIS A 694 3.18 -5.05 21.82
CA HIS A 694 3.78 -4.01 20.99
C HIS A 694 5.30 -3.95 21.20
N SER A 695 6.07 -3.79 20.12
CA SER A 695 7.48 -3.35 20.19
C SER A 695 7.82 -2.38 19.06
N VAL A 696 8.61 -1.34 19.36
CA VAL A 696 9.22 -0.45 18.34
C VAL A 696 10.28 -1.14 17.48
N GLY A 697 10.66 -2.38 17.80
CA GLY A 697 11.56 -3.22 17.01
C GLY A 697 13.00 -2.71 16.92
N CYS A 698 13.46 -2.04 17.98
CA CYS A 698 14.78 -1.38 18.07
C CYS A 698 15.51 -1.73 19.38
N PRO A 699 15.97 -2.98 19.57
CA PRO A 699 16.75 -3.37 20.74
C PRO A 699 18.07 -2.60 20.86
N LEU A 700 18.65 -2.59 22.07
CA LEU A 700 19.94 -1.99 22.37
C LEU A 700 21.07 -3.05 22.43
N PRO A 701 22.32 -2.70 22.09
CA PRO A 701 22.74 -1.44 21.47
C PRO A 701 22.11 -1.25 20.08
N LEU A 702 21.80 0.00 19.72
CA LEU A 702 21.05 0.31 18.50
C LEU A 702 21.79 -0.18 17.24
N GLN A 703 21.11 -0.98 16.43
CA GLN A 703 21.63 -1.46 15.14
C GLN A 703 21.69 -0.35 14.07
N ARG A 704 21.01 0.77 14.29
CA ARG A 704 20.92 1.93 13.39
C ARG A 704 20.60 3.22 14.18
N PRO A 705 21.07 4.40 13.76
CA PRO A 705 20.75 5.66 14.43
C PRO A 705 19.24 5.97 14.35
N LEU A 706 18.71 6.62 15.39
CA LEU A 706 17.34 7.14 15.38
C LEU A 706 17.25 8.44 14.60
N LYS A 707 16.18 8.66 13.84
CA LYS A 707 15.81 9.99 13.35
C LYS A 707 14.89 10.64 14.38
N GLN A 708 15.09 11.94 14.66
CA GLN A 708 14.26 12.72 15.60
C GLN A 708 14.05 12.03 16.98
N ASN A 709 15.04 11.24 17.44
CA ASN A 709 14.96 10.41 18.65
C ASN A 709 13.77 9.43 18.71
N TRP A 710 13.22 9.04 17.56
CA TRP A 710 12.04 8.18 17.44
C TRP A 710 12.39 6.71 17.12
N PRO A 711 12.22 5.76 18.07
CA PRO A 711 12.40 4.34 17.81
C PRO A 711 11.29 3.79 16.90
N CYS A 712 11.68 3.25 15.75
CA CYS A 712 10.79 2.54 14.82
C CYS A 712 11.60 1.61 13.91
N ASN A 713 10.93 0.60 13.35
CA ASN A 713 11.45 -0.35 12.37
C ASN A 713 10.46 -0.50 11.18
N PRO A 714 10.38 0.50 10.27
CA PRO A 714 9.44 0.50 9.14
C PRO A 714 9.62 -0.70 8.20
N GLU A 715 10.86 -1.15 7.97
CA GLU A 715 11.19 -2.29 7.11
C GLU A 715 10.58 -3.62 7.60
N LYS A 716 10.46 -3.81 8.92
CA LYS A 716 9.83 -4.99 9.53
C LYS A 716 8.42 -4.73 10.05
N THR A 717 7.81 -3.56 9.80
CA THR A 717 6.55 -3.18 10.43
C THR A 717 5.42 -4.16 10.11
N LEU A 718 4.74 -4.63 11.16
CA LEU A 718 3.68 -5.64 11.11
C LEU A 718 2.65 -5.32 12.19
N ILE A 719 1.37 -5.28 11.83
CA ILE A 719 0.26 -5.13 12.78
C ILE A 719 -0.78 -6.20 12.45
N SER A 720 -0.87 -7.22 13.30
CA SER A 720 -1.67 -8.43 13.08
C SER A 720 -2.64 -8.70 14.23
N HIS A 721 -3.72 -9.40 13.91
CA HIS A 721 -4.86 -9.61 14.78
C HIS A 721 -5.19 -11.11 14.77
N ILE A 722 -5.30 -11.73 15.94
CA ILE A 722 -5.46 -13.18 16.11
C ILE A 722 -6.75 -13.44 16.90
N PRO A 723 -7.92 -13.49 16.23
CA PRO A 723 -9.22 -13.43 16.89
C PRO A 723 -9.56 -14.65 17.75
N ASP A 724 -8.87 -15.77 17.51
CA ASP A 724 -9.11 -17.03 18.22
C ASP A 724 -8.22 -17.19 19.46
N ARG A 725 -7.30 -16.23 19.68
CA ARG A 725 -6.48 -16.10 20.90
C ARG A 725 -6.81 -14.83 21.70
N ASN A 726 -7.78 -14.03 21.23
CA ASN A 726 -8.02 -12.66 21.69
C ASN A 726 -6.71 -11.84 21.74
N GLU A 727 -5.86 -11.98 20.73
CA GLU A 727 -4.49 -11.46 20.73
C GLU A 727 -4.25 -10.46 19.58
N ILE A 728 -3.52 -9.39 19.87
CA ILE A 728 -3.13 -8.33 18.93
C ILE A 728 -1.62 -8.15 19.05
N ILE A 729 -0.91 -8.22 17.93
CA ILE A 729 0.55 -8.11 17.91
C ILE A 729 0.98 -7.03 16.92
N SER A 730 1.80 -6.09 17.39
CA SER A 730 2.32 -4.97 16.61
C SER A 730 3.82 -4.82 16.77
N PHE A 731 4.52 -4.61 15.65
CA PHE A 731 5.97 -4.49 15.58
C PHE A 731 6.36 -3.32 14.68
N GLY A 732 7.39 -2.57 15.09
CA GLY A 732 8.14 -1.65 14.23
C GLY A 732 7.53 -0.26 14.02
N SER A 733 6.36 0.04 14.56
CA SER A 733 5.72 1.36 14.42
C SER A 733 5.32 1.92 15.77
N GLY A 734 5.88 3.06 16.17
CA GLY A 734 5.50 3.76 17.39
C GLY A 734 4.24 4.60 17.25
N TYR A 735 3.70 4.75 16.03
CA TYR A 735 2.74 5.80 15.69
C TYR A 735 1.26 5.41 15.85
N GLY A 736 0.58 6.12 16.75
CA GLY A 736 -0.88 6.24 16.80
C GLY A 736 -1.63 4.91 16.69
N GLY A 737 -2.44 4.74 15.65
CA GLY A 737 -3.28 3.54 15.48
C GLY A 737 -2.54 2.21 15.25
N ASN A 738 -1.21 2.23 15.09
CA ASN A 738 -0.38 1.02 15.04
C ASN A 738 0.13 0.60 16.43
N SER A 739 0.27 1.53 17.38
CA SER A 739 0.89 1.32 18.70
C SER A 739 -0.07 1.48 19.87
N LEU A 740 -1.12 2.29 19.74
CA LEU A 740 -2.22 2.43 20.70
C LEU A 740 -3.24 1.31 20.43
N LEU A 741 -2.93 0.09 20.88
CA LEU A 741 -3.62 -1.12 20.41
C LEU A 741 -5.10 -1.17 20.82
N GLY A 742 -5.47 -0.49 21.93
CA GLY A 742 -6.87 -0.30 22.33
C GLY A 742 -7.73 0.37 21.26
N LYS A 743 -7.19 1.33 20.49
CA LYS A 743 -7.98 2.18 19.58
C LYS A 743 -8.43 1.46 18.30
N LYS A 744 -7.58 1.39 17.27
CA LYS A 744 -7.99 0.85 15.94
C LYS A 744 -7.85 -0.67 15.82
N CYS A 745 -6.91 -1.27 16.56
CA CYS A 745 -6.64 -2.71 16.48
C CYS A 745 -7.64 -3.51 17.33
N PHE A 746 -7.87 -3.09 18.56
CA PHE A 746 -8.93 -3.65 19.39
C PHE A 746 -10.29 -3.06 19.03
N ALA A 747 -10.59 -1.80 19.35
CA ALA A 747 -11.98 -1.35 19.39
C ALA A 747 -12.71 -1.24 18.03
N LEU A 748 -12.04 -1.41 16.89
CA LEU A 748 -12.70 -1.69 15.60
C LEU A 748 -12.47 -3.12 15.10
N ARG A 749 -11.22 -3.54 14.80
CA ARG A 749 -11.00 -4.85 14.15
C ARG A 749 -11.44 -6.01 15.03
N LEU A 750 -10.74 -6.26 16.15
CA LEU A 750 -11.12 -7.36 17.05
C LEU A 750 -12.50 -7.12 17.70
N GLY A 751 -12.85 -5.86 17.97
CA GLY A 751 -14.16 -5.43 18.47
C GLY A 751 -15.30 -5.89 17.55
N SER A 752 -15.19 -5.69 16.23
CA SER A 752 -16.23 -6.11 15.27
C SER A 752 -16.44 -7.63 15.25
N ILE A 753 -15.39 -8.41 15.48
CA ILE A 753 -15.47 -9.88 15.54
C ILE A 753 -16.20 -10.32 16.80
N LEU A 754 -15.88 -9.72 17.95
CA LEU A 754 -16.62 -9.93 19.20
C LEU A 754 -18.08 -9.48 19.07
N ALA A 755 -18.31 -8.34 18.40
CA ALA A 755 -19.63 -7.80 18.12
C ALA A 755 -20.50 -8.77 17.29
N LYS A 756 -19.93 -9.40 16.25
CA LYS A 756 -20.60 -10.49 15.51
C LYS A 756 -20.81 -11.76 16.35
N ARG A 757 -19.83 -12.15 17.17
CA ARG A 757 -19.93 -13.33 18.07
C ARG A 757 -20.98 -13.16 19.17
N GLU A 758 -21.22 -11.94 19.64
CA GLU A 758 -22.02 -11.63 20.84
C GLU A 758 -23.31 -10.84 20.56
N GLY A 759 -23.59 -10.45 19.30
CA GLY A 759 -24.84 -9.80 18.89
C GLY A 759 -24.91 -8.28 19.09
N TRP A 760 -23.81 -7.57 18.90
CA TRP A 760 -23.71 -6.10 19.00
C TRP A 760 -22.93 -5.49 17.82
N PHE A 761 -22.54 -4.20 17.85
CA PHE A 761 -21.83 -3.50 16.76
C PHE A 761 -20.59 -2.73 17.26
N ALA A 762 -19.49 -2.76 16.51
CA ALA A 762 -18.27 -2.00 16.81
C ALA A 762 -17.85 -1.18 15.57
N GLU A 763 -18.12 0.12 15.59
CA GLU A 763 -18.21 0.93 14.37
C GLU A 763 -17.35 2.20 14.41
N HIS A 764 -16.88 2.64 13.25
CA HIS A 764 -16.06 3.84 13.04
C HIS A 764 -16.87 5.15 13.11
N MET A 765 -17.76 5.23 14.10
CA MET A 765 -18.77 6.27 14.28
C MET A 765 -18.44 7.19 15.45
N LEU A 766 -18.72 8.49 15.28
CA LEU A 766 -18.87 9.41 16.42
C LEU A 766 -20.19 9.14 17.16
N ILE A 767 -20.30 9.66 18.38
CA ILE A 767 -21.55 9.75 19.15
C ILE A 767 -21.70 11.19 19.64
N LEU A 768 -22.83 11.83 19.33
CA LEU A 768 -23.19 13.14 19.89
C LEU A 768 -24.62 13.14 20.44
N GLY A 769 -24.82 13.93 21.49
CA GLY A 769 -26.13 14.40 21.92
C GLY A 769 -26.47 15.72 21.25
N ILE A 770 -27.70 15.88 20.79
CA ILE A 770 -28.25 17.16 20.34
C ILE A 770 -29.53 17.46 21.12
N THR A 771 -29.62 18.67 21.65
CA THR A 771 -30.79 19.20 22.35
C THR A 771 -31.39 20.34 21.52
N ASN A 772 -32.70 20.30 21.28
CA ASN A 772 -33.43 21.33 20.55
C ASN A 772 -33.88 22.49 21.48
N PRO A 773 -34.42 23.60 20.94
CA PRO A 773 -34.89 24.74 21.74
C PRO A 773 -36.04 24.43 22.72
N GLN A 774 -36.70 23.28 22.57
CA GLN A 774 -37.73 22.76 23.48
C GLN A 774 -37.14 21.91 24.62
N GLY A 775 -35.80 21.78 24.71
CA GLY A 775 -35.12 20.95 25.72
C GLY A 775 -35.14 19.45 25.44
N ILE A 776 -35.67 19.01 24.28
CA ILE A 776 -35.71 17.60 23.91
C ILE A 776 -34.33 17.19 23.39
N LYS A 777 -33.70 16.25 24.11
CA LYS A 777 -32.41 15.66 23.75
C LYS A 777 -32.57 14.34 23.00
N ARG A 778 -31.76 14.14 21.97
CA ARG A 778 -31.63 12.91 21.18
C ARG A 778 -30.15 12.62 20.93
N TYR A 779 -29.79 11.36 20.72
CA TYR A 779 -28.42 10.96 20.40
C TYR A 779 -28.34 10.39 18.99
N VAL A 780 -27.29 10.76 18.26
CA VAL A 780 -27.04 10.26 16.91
C VAL A 780 -25.60 9.76 16.79
N VAL A 781 -25.42 8.77 15.92
CA VAL A 781 -24.09 8.26 15.56
C VAL A 781 -23.79 8.56 14.10
N ALA A 782 -22.54 8.84 13.75
CA ALA A 782 -22.18 9.15 12.36
C ALA A 782 -20.87 8.52 11.89
N ALA A 783 -20.95 7.71 10.82
CA ALA A 783 -19.83 7.05 10.16
C ALA A 783 -19.37 7.85 8.93
N PHE A 784 -18.29 8.64 9.11
CA PHE A 784 -17.56 9.28 8.01
C PHE A 784 -16.11 8.76 7.96
N PRO A 785 -15.53 8.56 6.76
CA PRO A 785 -14.13 8.19 6.58
C PRO A 785 -13.14 9.18 7.21
N SER A 786 -11.88 8.76 7.33
CA SER A 786 -10.80 9.58 7.87
C SER A 786 -10.71 10.96 7.18
N ALA A 787 -10.64 12.03 7.97
CA ALA A 787 -10.65 13.43 7.51
C ALA A 787 -11.92 13.85 6.70
N CYS A 788 -13.07 13.19 6.94
CA CYS A 788 -14.38 13.61 6.41
C CYS A 788 -15.28 14.32 7.45
N GLY A 789 -14.72 14.77 8.58
CA GLY A 789 -15.37 15.73 9.48
C GLY A 789 -16.02 15.20 10.76
N LYS A 790 -15.73 13.95 11.18
CA LYS A 790 -16.34 13.39 12.41
C LYS A 790 -16.09 14.25 13.65
N THR A 791 -14.83 14.58 13.97
CA THR A 791 -14.48 15.43 15.12
C THR A 791 -15.13 16.82 15.08
N ASN A 792 -15.29 17.42 13.89
CA ASN A 792 -16.00 18.70 13.72
C ASN A 792 -17.51 18.58 13.99
N LEU A 793 -18.14 17.46 13.65
CA LEU A 793 -19.57 17.23 13.92
C LEU A 793 -19.81 16.83 15.39
N ALA A 794 -18.96 15.97 15.96
CA ALA A 794 -19.04 15.54 17.34
C ALA A 794 -18.83 16.69 18.35
N MET A 795 -18.02 17.67 17.99
CA MET A 795 -17.71 18.86 18.80
C MET A 795 -18.35 20.15 18.24
N LEU A 796 -19.42 20.01 17.45
CA LEU A 796 -20.03 21.11 16.71
C LEU A 796 -20.51 22.26 17.62
N THR A 797 -20.22 23.49 17.22
CA THR A 797 -20.85 24.69 17.80
C THR A 797 -22.03 25.08 16.89
N PRO A 798 -23.29 24.98 17.35
CA PRO A 798 -24.46 25.24 16.50
C PRO A 798 -24.64 26.73 16.22
N THR A 799 -25.05 27.03 14.98
CA THR A 799 -25.39 28.38 14.51
C THR A 799 -26.88 28.69 14.66
N LEU A 800 -27.75 27.66 14.68
CA LEU A 800 -29.16 27.83 15.02
C LEU A 800 -29.34 28.17 16.52
N PRO A 801 -30.01 29.30 16.85
CA PRO A 801 -30.28 29.67 18.24
C PRO A 801 -31.07 28.59 19.01
N GLY A 802 -30.73 28.40 20.29
CA GLY A 802 -31.41 27.47 21.18
C GLY A 802 -31.05 25.99 21.01
N TYR A 803 -30.24 25.63 20.01
CA TYR A 803 -29.69 24.26 19.90
C TYR A 803 -28.43 24.11 20.75
N LYS A 804 -28.25 22.94 21.36
CA LYS A 804 -27.01 22.52 22.03
C LYS A 804 -26.53 21.22 21.40
N VAL A 805 -25.22 21.10 21.14
CA VAL A 805 -24.57 19.84 20.79
C VAL A 805 -23.57 19.48 21.88
N GLU A 806 -23.50 18.19 22.21
CA GLU A 806 -22.68 17.62 23.27
C GLU A 806 -21.96 16.35 22.76
N CYS A 807 -20.69 16.20 23.10
CA CYS A 807 -19.83 15.14 22.58
C CYS A 807 -19.82 13.93 23.52
N VAL A 808 -20.15 12.73 23.03
CA VAL A 808 -19.92 11.47 23.75
C VAL A 808 -18.63 10.80 23.25
N GLY A 809 -18.37 10.84 21.94
CA GLY A 809 -17.13 10.35 21.32
C GLY A 809 -16.99 10.80 19.86
N ASP A 810 -15.77 10.85 19.32
CA ASP A 810 -15.52 11.44 17.99
C ASP A 810 -15.15 10.42 16.87
N ASP A 811 -14.80 9.19 17.22
CA ASP A 811 -14.15 8.26 16.28
C ASP A 811 -14.62 6.80 16.33
N ILE A 812 -15.04 6.29 17.49
CA ILE A 812 -15.48 4.89 17.68
C ILE A 812 -16.77 4.83 18.52
N SER A 813 -17.69 3.94 18.12
CA SER A 813 -18.91 3.60 18.86
C SER A 813 -19.03 2.10 19.07
N TRP A 814 -19.31 1.67 20.29
CA TRP A 814 -19.76 0.29 20.59
C TRP A 814 -21.24 0.32 20.93
N MET A 815 -22.06 -0.40 20.15
CA MET A 815 -23.52 -0.27 20.19
C MET A 815 -24.22 -1.62 20.38
N ARG A 816 -25.21 -1.71 21.27
CA ARG A 816 -25.98 -2.94 21.56
C ARG A 816 -27.43 -2.60 21.87
N PHE A 817 -28.37 -3.43 21.40
CA PHE A 817 -29.77 -3.31 21.81
C PHE A 817 -29.95 -3.72 23.27
N ASP A 818 -30.62 -2.87 24.06
CA ASP A 818 -30.96 -3.17 25.45
C ASP A 818 -32.20 -4.09 25.55
N LYS A 819 -32.55 -4.48 26.78
CA LYS A 819 -33.70 -5.35 27.08
C LYS A 819 -35.07 -4.76 26.69
N ASN A 820 -35.14 -3.47 26.36
CA ASN A 820 -36.34 -2.77 25.89
C ASN A 820 -36.31 -2.57 24.35
N GLY A 821 -35.33 -3.17 23.66
CA GLY A 821 -35.14 -3.04 22.23
C GLY A 821 -34.53 -1.71 21.77
N VAL A 822 -33.99 -0.87 22.66
CA VAL A 822 -33.38 0.42 22.30
C VAL A 822 -31.89 0.22 21.99
N LEU A 823 -31.38 0.75 20.87
CA LEU A 823 -29.95 0.73 20.58
C LEU A 823 -29.21 1.67 21.53
N ARG A 824 -28.39 1.12 22.42
CA ARG A 824 -27.47 1.86 23.29
C ARG A 824 -26.11 1.97 22.65
N ALA A 825 -25.41 3.09 22.84
CA ALA A 825 -24.01 3.25 22.45
C ALA A 825 -23.15 3.77 23.60
N ILE A 826 -21.92 3.26 23.71
CA ILE A 826 -20.84 3.88 24.51
C ILE A 826 -19.69 4.31 23.59
N ASN A 827 -18.98 5.36 24.01
CA ASN A 827 -17.64 5.63 23.51
C ASN A 827 -16.65 4.73 24.25
N PRO A 828 -15.93 3.81 23.58
CA PRO A 828 -14.95 2.97 24.24
C PRO A 828 -13.67 3.74 24.65
N GLU A 829 -13.42 4.92 24.07
CA GLU A 829 -12.22 5.72 24.30
C GLU A 829 -12.38 6.73 25.44
N TYR A 830 -11.26 7.17 26.03
CA TYR A 830 -11.19 8.13 27.14
C TYR A 830 -10.59 9.49 26.73
N GLY A 831 -10.14 9.59 25.48
CA GLY A 831 -9.51 10.77 24.88
C GLY A 831 -9.87 10.93 23.41
N PHE A 832 -9.43 12.05 22.81
CA PHE A 832 -9.55 12.34 21.40
C PHE A 832 -8.19 12.30 20.72
N PHE A 833 -8.09 11.55 19.61
CA PHE A 833 -6.87 11.44 18.80
C PHE A 833 -7.07 12.13 17.43
N GLY A 834 -7.48 13.40 17.48
CA GLY A 834 -7.97 14.16 16.33
C GLY A 834 -6.89 14.56 15.33
N VAL A 835 -7.30 14.82 14.09
CA VAL A 835 -6.43 15.37 13.03
C VAL A 835 -6.19 16.85 13.29
N ALA A 836 -4.93 17.28 13.34
CA ALA A 836 -4.60 18.68 13.59
C ALA A 836 -4.87 19.60 12.38
N PRO A 837 -4.35 19.34 11.15
CA PRO A 837 -4.55 20.23 10.00
C PRO A 837 -6.03 20.47 9.66
N GLY A 838 -6.39 21.73 9.44
CA GLY A 838 -7.77 22.18 9.24
C GLY A 838 -8.60 22.36 10.52
N THR A 839 -8.05 22.07 11.72
CA THR A 839 -8.68 22.43 13.00
C THR A 839 -8.31 23.87 13.37
N THR A 840 -9.30 24.75 13.51
CA THR A 840 -9.10 26.18 13.77
C THR A 840 -10.22 26.71 14.67
N ASN A 841 -10.13 27.93 15.19
CA ASN A 841 -11.22 28.53 15.97
C ASN A 841 -12.50 28.75 15.14
N LYS A 842 -12.37 28.81 13.81
CA LYS A 842 -13.51 28.86 12.87
C LYS A 842 -14.11 27.47 12.57
N THR A 843 -13.30 26.42 12.51
CA THR A 843 -13.77 25.08 12.08
C THR A 843 -14.11 24.14 13.23
N ASN A 844 -13.50 24.31 14.40
CA ASN A 844 -13.79 23.58 15.64
C ASN A 844 -13.23 24.32 16.89
N PRO A 845 -13.87 25.40 17.36
CA PRO A 845 -13.41 26.14 18.55
C PRO A 845 -13.43 25.31 19.83
N ASN A 846 -14.24 24.24 19.88
CA ASN A 846 -14.28 23.34 21.03
C ASN A 846 -13.03 22.45 21.08
N ALA A 847 -12.56 21.92 19.94
CA ALA A 847 -11.25 21.25 19.88
C ALA A 847 -10.11 22.21 20.25
N MET A 848 -10.08 23.44 19.72
CA MET A 848 -9.04 24.43 20.05
C MET A 848 -8.96 24.72 21.57
N LYS A 849 -10.10 24.77 22.27
CA LYS A 849 -10.15 24.87 23.74
C LYS A 849 -9.70 23.58 24.44
N THR A 850 -10.05 22.42 23.88
CA THR A 850 -9.72 21.11 24.47
C THR A 850 -8.21 20.85 24.47
N ILE A 851 -7.53 21.18 23.36
CA ILE A 851 -6.11 20.89 23.13
C ILE A 851 -5.14 21.90 23.77
N SER A 852 -5.65 22.96 24.42
CA SER A 852 -4.81 24.02 25.00
C SER A 852 -4.07 23.60 26.28
N ARG A 853 -4.38 22.41 26.80
CA ARG A 853 -3.74 21.85 28.01
C ARG A 853 -3.68 20.33 28.02
N ASN A 854 -2.77 19.75 28.80
CA ASN A 854 -2.58 18.30 29.02
C ASN A 854 -2.58 17.46 27.72
N THR A 855 -2.01 18.00 26.64
CA THR A 855 -2.14 17.45 25.28
C THR A 855 -0.79 17.13 24.67
N VAL A 856 -0.67 15.93 24.09
CA VAL A 856 0.48 15.53 23.28
C VAL A 856 0.17 15.74 21.80
N PHE A 857 0.96 16.56 21.12
CA PHE A 857 0.91 16.78 19.69
C PHE A 857 1.96 15.94 18.96
N THR A 858 1.62 15.42 17.78
CA THR A 858 2.49 14.54 16.99
C THR A 858 2.59 15.04 15.56
N ASN A 859 3.82 15.36 15.10
CA ASN A 859 4.12 15.81 13.74
C ASN A 859 3.41 17.10 13.28
N VAL A 860 3.05 17.98 14.22
CA VAL A 860 2.69 19.37 13.90
C VAL A 860 3.95 20.24 13.79
N ALA A 861 3.83 21.45 13.24
CA ALA A 861 4.89 22.45 13.34
C ALA A 861 4.88 23.11 14.73
N LYS A 862 6.03 23.66 15.13
CA LYS A 862 6.22 24.46 16.34
C LYS A 862 6.34 25.94 15.96
N THR A 863 5.79 26.83 16.77
CA THR A 863 6.00 28.29 16.65
C THR A 863 7.12 28.77 17.59
N SER A 864 7.78 29.87 17.21
CA SER A 864 8.90 30.47 17.99
C SER A 864 8.49 31.01 19.36
N ASP A 865 7.21 31.36 19.56
CA ASP A 865 6.61 31.70 20.86
C ASP A 865 6.21 30.45 21.70
N GLY A 866 6.56 29.25 21.25
CA GLY A 866 6.39 27.99 22.00
C GLY A 866 5.04 27.31 21.88
N GLY A 867 4.25 27.68 20.86
CA GLY A 867 3.00 27.01 20.47
C GLY A 867 3.16 26.04 19.29
N VAL A 868 2.05 25.78 18.60
CA VAL A 868 1.95 24.84 17.47
C VAL A 868 1.37 25.53 16.22
N TYR A 869 1.67 24.97 15.05
CA TYR A 869 1.15 25.41 13.75
C TYR A 869 0.79 24.21 12.85
N TRP A 870 -0.19 24.42 11.99
CA TRP A 870 -0.58 23.55 10.88
C TRP A 870 -1.40 24.33 9.85
N GLU A 871 -1.62 23.75 8.67
CA GLU A 871 -2.36 24.35 7.57
C GLU A 871 -3.81 24.64 8.00
N GLY A 872 -4.25 25.89 7.83
CA GLY A 872 -5.53 26.42 8.32
C GLY A 872 -5.37 27.48 9.41
N LEU A 873 -4.19 27.62 10.05
CA LEU A 873 -3.91 28.64 11.08
C LEU A 873 -3.23 29.90 10.52
N GLU A 874 -3.21 30.09 9.20
CA GLU A 874 -2.54 31.21 8.50
C GLU A 874 -2.99 32.59 8.96
N ASP A 875 -4.23 32.70 9.48
CA ASP A 875 -4.89 33.93 9.95
C ASP A 875 -5.03 34.00 11.49
N GLU A 876 -4.60 32.96 12.22
CA GLU A 876 -4.68 32.87 13.70
C GLU A 876 -3.30 33.06 14.38
N ILE A 877 -2.29 33.47 13.61
CA ILE A 877 -0.87 33.55 13.99
C ILE A 877 -0.32 34.94 13.67
N ASP A 878 0.44 35.53 14.59
CA ASP A 878 1.11 36.82 14.37
C ASP A 878 2.17 36.69 13.26
N PRO A 879 2.19 37.57 12.22
CA PRO A 879 3.13 37.49 11.11
C PRO A 879 4.63 37.50 11.47
N ASN A 880 5.00 37.96 12.68
CA ASN A 880 6.38 38.00 13.17
C ASN A 880 6.82 36.66 13.78
N VAL A 881 5.90 35.72 14.04
CA VAL A 881 6.19 34.43 14.66
C VAL A 881 6.77 33.46 13.63
N LYS A 882 8.06 33.16 13.77
CA LYS A 882 8.74 32.11 13.00
C LYS A 882 8.15 30.73 13.29
N ILE A 883 8.15 29.87 12.27
CA ILE A 883 7.61 28.50 12.31
C ILE A 883 8.74 27.50 12.02
N THR A 884 8.81 26.42 12.81
CA THR A 884 9.66 25.26 12.59
C THR A 884 8.79 24.06 12.25
N SER A 885 8.96 23.49 11.06
CA SER A 885 8.18 22.37 10.55
C SER A 885 8.25 21.11 11.43
N TRP A 886 7.36 20.16 11.15
CA TRP A 886 7.38 18.81 11.74
C TRP A 886 8.66 18.02 11.44
N LEU A 887 9.42 18.40 10.40
CA LEU A 887 10.74 17.83 10.09
C LEU A 887 11.86 18.42 10.95
N GLY A 888 11.65 19.59 11.57
CA GLY A 888 12.69 20.36 12.26
C GLY A 888 13.33 21.45 11.39
N GLU A 889 12.90 21.60 10.13
CA GLU A 889 13.35 22.64 9.19
C GLU A 889 12.61 23.96 9.46
N GLU A 890 13.26 25.13 9.30
CA GLU A 890 12.57 26.44 9.30
C GLU A 890 11.58 26.52 8.13
N TRP A 891 10.42 27.14 8.35
CA TRP A 891 9.31 27.14 7.39
C TRP A 891 8.68 28.51 7.18
N THR A 892 8.30 28.77 5.93
CA THR A 892 7.54 29.94 5.46
C THR A 892 6.45 29.50 4.46
N LYS A 893 5.48 30.38 4.18
CA LYS A 893 4.42 30.10 3.18
C LYS A 893 4.98 29.77 1.78
N ASP A 894 6.17 30.27 1.45
CA ASP A 894 6.87 30.03 0.17
C ASP A 894 7.68 28.71 0.13
N SER A 895 7.78 27.96 1.24
CA SER A 895 8.66 26.79 1.37
C SER A 895 8.24 25.56 0.56
N GLY A 896 7.12 25.61 -0.18
CA GLY A 896 6.69 24.58 -1.15
C GLY A 896 6.31 23.20 -0.56
N LYS A 897 6.37 23.05 0.77
CA LYS A 897 5.99 21.86 1.56
C LYS A 897 5.01 22.30 2.66
N PRO A 898 4.14 21.41 3.19
CA PRO A 898 3.37 21.72 4.40
C PRO A 898 4.29 21.83 5.62
N ALA A 899 3.91 22.70 6.56
CA ALA A 899 4.57 22.91 7.85
C ALA A 899 4.35 21.71 8.78
N ALA A 900 3.12 21.16 8.79
CA ALA A 900 2.76 19.97 9.57
C ALA A 900 2.65 18.74 8.67
N HIS A 901 2.66 17.53 9.26
CA HIS A 901 2.32 16.34 8.50
C HIS A 901 0.80 16.32 8.20
N PRO A 902 0.31 16.01 6.99
CA PRO A 902 -1.12 16.04 6.68
C PRO A 902 -2.02 15.08 7.48
N ASN A 903 -1.43 14.11 8.19
CA ASN A 903 -2.11 13.18 9.11
C ASN A 903 -1.67 13.40 10.59
N SER A 904 -1.01 14.52 10.89
CA SER A 904 -0.58 14.91 12.24
C SER A 904 -1.74 15.03 13.23
N ARG A 905 -1.42 14.89 14.52
CA ARG A 905 -2.41 14.58 15.56
C ARG A 905 -2.24 15.42 16.81
N PHE A 906 -3.35 15.59 17.52
CA PHE A 906 -3.38 15.89 18.93
C PHE A 906 -3.96 14.68 19.68
N CYS A 907 -3.45 14.42 20.88
CA CYS A 907 -3.87 13.39 21.81
C CYS A 907 -4.24 14.08 23.13
N THR A 908 -5.53 14.21 23.42
CA THR A 908 -6.07 15.00 24.55
C THR A 908 -7.14 14.24 25.34
N PRO A 909 -7.20 14.34 26.68
CA PRO A 909 -8.25 13.68 27.48
C PRO A 909 -9.65 14.23 27.16
N ALA A 910 -10.66 13.36 27.09
CA ALA A 910 -11.96 13.73 26.56
C ALA A 910 -12.76 14.65 27.50
N GLY A 911 -12.65 14.44 28.82
CA GLY A 911 -13.26 15.29 29.85
C GLY A 911 -12.78 16.75 29.89
N GLN A 912 -11.78 17.12 29.06
CA GLN A 912 -11.40 18.53 28.88
C GLN A 912 -12.27 19.28 27.86
N CYS A 913 -13.10 18.57 27.08
CA CYS A 913 -13.93 19.19 26.07
C CYS A 913 -15.03 20.05 26.71
N PRO A 914 -15.17 21.34 26.34
CA PRO A 914 -16.12 22.26 26.97
C PRO A 914 -17.60 21.91 26.72
N ILE A 915 -17.86 20.93 25.84
CA ILE A 915 -19.18 20.37 25.56
C ILE A 915 -19.18 18.83 25.65
N ILE A 916 -18.35 18.24 26.51
CA ILE A 916 -18.46 16.80 26.81
C ILE A 916 -19.86 16.52 27.42
N ASP A 917 -20.49 15.45 26.97
CA ASP A 917 -21.85 15.09 27.37
C ASP A 917 -21.87 14.57 28.82
N SER A 918 -22.87 14.96 29.62
CA SER A 918 -23.03 14.44 30.99
C SER A 918 -23.11 12.91 31.09
N CYS A 919 -23.54 12.25 30.02
CA CYS A 919 -23.68 10.79 29.95
C CYS A 919 -22.52 10.10 29.19
N TRP A 920 -21.41 10.79 28.92
CA TRP A 920 -20.32 10.23 28.08
C TRP A 920 -19.63 8.98 28.65
N GLU A 921 -19.67 8.81 29.98
CA GLU A 921 -19.21 7.59 30.68
C GLU A 921 -20.35 6.76 31.29
N ASP A 922 -21.60 6.94 30.86
CA ASP A 922 -22.71 6.12 31.37
C ASP A 922 -22.48 4.65 31.01
N SER A 923 -22.38 3.80 32.04
CA SER A 923 -22.22 2.36 31.94
C SER A 923 -23.24 1.67 31.02
N GLN A 924 -24.46 2.21 30.91
CA GLN A 924 -25.55 1.65 30.10
C GLN A 924 -25.57 2.17 28.65
N GLY A 925 -24.84 3.25 28.38
CA GLY A 925 -24.80 3.91 27.08
C GLY A 925 -26.03 4.76 26.75
N VAL A 926 -25.83 5.67 25.79
CA VAL A 926 -26.84 6.64 25.36
C VAL A 926 -27.77 6.05 24.29
N PRO A 927 -29.08 6.36 24.31
CA PRO A 927 -30.07 5.76 23.40
C PRO A 927 -30.02 6.41 22.00
N ILE A 928 -29.55 5.67 21.01
CA ILE A 928 -29.36 6.15 19.64
C ILE A 928 -30.68 6.23 18.89
N SER A 929 -30.96 7.41 18.34
CA SER A 929 -32.20 7.73 17.62
C SER A 929 -32.00 7.78 16.10
N ALA A 930 -30.79 8.09 15.63
CA ALA A 930 -30.43 8.08 14.21
C ALA A 930 -28.98 7.63 13.95
N ILE A 931 -28.75 7.04 12.78
CA ILE A 931 -27.44 6.64 12.24
C ILE A 931 -27.20 7.44 10.95
N ILE A 932 -26.02 8.05 10.80
CA ILE A 932 -25.70 8.95 9.68
C ILE A 932 -24.45 8.47 8.94
N PHE A 933 -24.56 8.16 7.65
CA PHE A 933 -23.42 7.90 6.76
C PHE A 933 -23.03 9.17 5.99
N GLY A 934 -21.79 9.24 5.47
CA GLY A 934 -21.38 10.40 4.66
C GLY A 934 -19.90 10.40 4.29
N GLY A 935 -19.58 11.12 3.21
CA GLY A 935 -18.23 11.13 2.63
C GLY A 935 -18.04 12.30 1.65
N ARG A 936 -16.81 12.49 1.16
CA ARG A 936 -16.50 13.59 0.23
C ARG A 936 -17.01 13.26 -1.18
N ARG A 937 -18.19 13.77 -1.53
CA ARG A 937 -18.79 13.63 -2.88
C ARG A 937 -18.91 15.01 -3.55
N PRO A 938 -18.05 15.37 -4.50
CA PRO A 938 -18.09 16.69 -5.12
C PRO A 938 -19.33 16.91 -6.00
N GLU A 939 -19.97 15.85 -6.49
CA GLU A 939 -21.12 15.93 -7.40
C GLU A 939 -22.23 14.93 -7.05
N GLY A 940 -23.46 15.23 -7.52
CA GLY A 940 -24.60 14.31 -7.68
C GLY A 940 -25.28 13.79 -6.41
N VAL A 941 -24.59 13.74 -5.27
CA VAL A 941 -25.15 13.34 -3.97
C VAL A 941 -25.61 14.58 -3.19
N PRO A 942 -26.88 14.66 -2.77
CA PRO A 942 -27.42 15.84 -2.09
C PRO A 942 -26.96 15.98 -0.63
N LEU A 943 -27.20 17.16 -0.04
CA LEU A 943 -26.75 17.51 1.31
C LEU A 943 -27.19 16.52 2.38
N VAL A 944 -28.46 16.07 2.34
CA VAL A 944 -28.99 15.02 3.22
C VAL A 944 -30.14 14.26 2.54
N TYR A 945 -30.23 12.95 2.82
CA TYR A 945 -31.42 12.14 2.57
C TYR A 945 -31.63 11.06 3.66
N GLU A 946 -32.86 10.62 3.86
CA GLU A 946 -33.26 9.51 4.76
C GLU A 946 -33.51 8.24 3.94
N SER A 947 -33.10 7.07 4.45
CA SER A 947 -33.40 5.77 3.83
C SER A 947 -34.86 5.34 4.06
N PHE A 948 -35.49 4.71 3.05
CA PHE A 948 -36.86 4.19 3.16
C PHE A 948 -37.07 3.19 4.31
N ASP A 949 -36.12 2.27 4.49
CA ASP A 949 -36.17 1.18 5.46
C ASP A 949 -34.76 0.79 5.93
N TRP A 950 -34.64 -0.08 6.94
CA TRP A 950 -33.35 -0.51 7.48
C TRP A 950 -32.46 -1.23 6.44
N LYS A 951 -33.03 -2.10 5.61
CA LYS A 951 -32.29 -2.85 4.57
C LYS A 951 -31.80 -1.90 3.46
N HIS A 952 -32.58 -0.87 3.13
CA HIS A 952 -32.13 0.23 2.27
C HIS A 952 -31.04 1.09 2.94
N GLY A 953 -31.14 1.33 4.25
CA GLY A 953 -30.11 2.03 5.04
C GLY A 953 -28.79 1.25 5.10
N VAL A 954 -28.84 -0.08 5.19
CA VAL A 954 -27.65 -0.95 5.07
C VAL A 954 -27.04 -0.84 3.67
N LEU A 955 -27.84 -0.81 2.59
CA LEU A 955 -27.30 -0.55 1.24
C LEU A 955 -26.64 0.84 1.16
N VAL A 956 -27.23 1.87 1.77
CA VAL A 956 -26.66 3.23 1.80
C VAL A 956 -25.29 3.25 2.53
N GLY A 957 -25.16 2.54 3.65
CA GLY A 957 -23.87 2.34 4.33
C GLY A 957 -22.86 1.54 3.48
N ALA A 958 -23.30 0.47 2.83
CA ALA A 958 -22.48 -0.40 1.97
C ALA A 958 -22.01 0.31 0.69
N SER A 959 -22.81 1.25 0.19
CA SER A 959 -22.55 2.04 -1.02
C SER A 959 -21.67 3.26 -0.76
N LEU A 960 -21.19 3.48 0.47
CA LEU A 960 -20.50 4.71 0.85
C LEU A 960 -19.19 4.90 0.05
N ARG A 961 -19.02 6.10 -0.51
CA ARG A 961 -17.83 6.51 -1.29
C ARG A 961 -17.31 7.87 -0.83
N SER A 962 -16.01 8.12 -0.99
CA SER A 962 -15.36 9.38 -0.68
C SER A 962 -14.16 9.66 -1.58
N GLU A 963 -13.93 10.92 -1.92
CA GLU A 963 -12.61 11.42 -2.37
C GLU A 963 -11.54 11.00 -1.35
N ALA A 964 -10.39 10.53 -1.84
CA ALA A 964 -9.24 10.15 -1.02
C ALA A 964 -8.70 11.30 -0.17
N THR A 965 -8.31 11.01 1.06
CA THR A 965 -7.71 11.97 2.00
C THR A 965 -6.29 11.55 2.36
N ALA A 966 -5.45 12.52 2.75
CA ALA A 966 -4.04 12.29 3.09
C ALA A 966 -3.79 11.45 4.36
N ALA A 967 -4.85 10.90 4.97
CA ALA A 967 -4.78 9.87 6.00
C ALA A 967 -4.68 8.43 5.41
N ALA A 968 -4.66 8.29 4.09
CA ALA A 968 -4.38 7.07 3.33
C ALA A 968 -3.30 7.35 2.26
N GLU A 969 -2.63 6.31 1.76
CA GLU A 969 -1.43 6.44 0.91
C GLU A 969 -1.68 6.97 -0.52
N HIS A 970 -2.94 7.20 -0.89
CA HIS A 970 -3.33 7.56 -2.26
C HIS A 970 -3.16 9.06 -2.53
N LYS A 971 -2.16 9.42 -3.34
CA LYS A 971 -1.77 10.82 -3.66
C LYS A 971 -2.66 11.54 -4.70
N ALA A 972 -3.87 11.06 -4.98
CA ALA A 972 -4.72 11.56 -6.06
C ALA A 972 -6.18 11.73 -5.63
N LYS A 973 -6.90 12.67 -6.26
CA LYS A 973 -8.33 12.97 -6.03
C LYS A 973 -9.26 11.90 -6.62
N VAL A 974 -9.08 10.65 -6.19
CA VAL A 974 -9.87 9.50 -6.63
C VAL A 974 -11.02 9.28 -5.67
N ILE A 975 -12.23 9.06 -6.19
CA ILE A 975 -13.38 8.62 -5.40
C ILE A 975 -13.24 7.11 -5.17
N MET A 976 -13.03 6.71 -3.92
CA MET A 976 -12.96 5.31 -3.50
C MET A 976 -14.25 4.90 -2.80
N HIS A 977 -14.55 3.61 -2.79
CA HIS A 977 -15.51 3.04 -1.85
C HIS A 977 -14.87 2.97 -0.45
N ASP A 978 -15.67 3.25 0.58
CA ASP A 978 -15.30 3.08 1.99
C ASP A 978 -16.58 2.68 2.78
N PRO A 979 -17.15 1.48 2.51
CA PRO A 979 -18.39 1.01 3.12
C PRO A 979 -18.40 1.18 4.64
N PHE A 980 -19.46 1.77 5.18
CA PHE A 980 -19.64 2.09 6.61
C PHE A 980 -18.49 2.91 7.24
N ALA A 981 -17.63 3.53 6.42
CA ALA A 981 -16.31 4.06 6.81
C ALA A 981 -15.36 3.01 7.44
N MET A 982 -15.67 1.72 7.27
CA MET A 982 -15.04 0.58 7.92
C MET A 982 -14.11 -0.22 6.99
N ARG A 983 -13.98 0.14 5.70
CA ARG A 983 -13.10 -0.56 4.73
C ARG A 983 -11.72 -0.92 5.29
N PRO A 984 -11.00 -0.05 6.02
CA PRO A 984 -9.66 -0.36 6.51
C PRO A 984 -9.68 -0.77 8.01
N PHE A 985 -10.83 -1.22 8.52
CA PHE A 985 -11.11 -1.51 9.94
C PHE A 985 -12.01 -2.74 10.18
N PHE A 986 -12.53 -3.40 9.15
CA PHE A 986 -13.18 -4.71 9.30
C PHE A 986 -12.22 -5.72 9.96
N GLY A 987 -12.76 -6.53 10.89
CA GLY A 987 -12.04 -7.68 11.46
C GLY A 987 -12.47 -9.03 10.89
N TYR A 988 -13.42 -9.04 9.96
CA TYR A 988 -13.93 -10.24 9.29
C TYR A 988 -14.55 -9.87 7.94
N ASN A 989 -14.94 -10.89 7.17
CA ASN A 989 -15.56 -10.78 5.86
C ASN A 989 -16.71 -9.74 5.82
N PHE A 990 -16.64 -8.82 4.87
CA PHE A 990 -17.60 -7.72 4.70
C PHE A 990 -19.01 -8.19 4.28
N GLY A 991 -19.15 -9.24 3.47
CA GLY A 991 -20.46 -9.83 3.16
C GLY A 991 -21.17 -10.31 4.41
N HIS A 992 -20.46 -11.09 5.24
CA HIS A 992 -20.93 -11.50 6.57
C HIS A 992 -21.15 -10.32 7.56
N TYR A 993 -20.59 -9.13 7.31
CA TYR A 993 -20.87 -7.91 8.09
C TYR A 993 -22.18 -7.26 7.64
N LEU A 994 -22.47 -7.28 6.34
CA LEU A 994 -23.77 -6.88 5.79
C LEU A 994 -24.88 -7.82 6.28
N ASP A 995 -24.66 -9.14 6.29
CA ASP A 995 -25.59 -10.11 6.91
C ASP A 995 -25.85 -9.80 8.39
N HIS A 996 -24.79 -9.51 9.14
CA HIS A 996 -24.90 -9.17 10.56
C HIS A 996 -25.78 -7.94 10.77
N TRP A 997 -25.55 -6.87 9.99
CA TRP A 997 -26.38 -5.66 10.00
C TRP A 997 -27.83 -5.92 9.53
N LEU A 998 -28.03 -6.70 8.47
CA LEU A 998 -29.36 -7.08 7.96
C LEU A 998 -30.16 -7.89 8.99
N SER A 999 -29.50 -8.77 9.75
CA SER A 999 -30.15 -9.66 10.73
C SER A 999 -30.95 -8.93 11.82
N PHE A 1000 -30.73 -7.63 12.04
CA PHE A 1000 -31.51 -6.83 12.99
C PHE A 1000 -32.85 -6.32 12.43
N ALA A 1001 -33.05 -6.33 11.10
CA ALA A 1001 -34.34 -6.00 10.49
C ALA A 1001 -35.47 -6.97 10.87
N GLU A 1002 -35.11 -8.21 11.24
CA GLU A 1002 -36.04 -9.34 11.41
C GLU A 1002 -36.17 -9.78 12.88
N LYS A 1003 -35.47 -9.11 13.80
CA LYS A 1003 -35.55 -9.38 15.24
C LYS A 1003 -36.74 -8.62 15.85
N PRO A 1004 -37.74 -9.31 16.44
CA PRO A 1004 -38.93 -8.67 16.97
C PRO A 1004 -38.60 -7.77 18.18
N GLY A 1005 -39.36 -6.68 18.33
CA GLY A 1005 -39.25 -5.76 19.47
C GLY A 1005 -38.10 -4.76 19.41
N LEU A 1006 -37.27 -4.76 18.36
CA LEU A 1006 -36.19 -3.79 18.23
C LEU A 1006 -36.67 -2.44 17.68
N GLN A 1007 -36.22 -1.36 18.34
CA GLN A 1007 -36.44 0.02 17.94
C GLN A 1007 -35.26 0.46 17.06
N LEU A 1008 -35.35 0.13 15.78
CA LEU A 1008 -34.29 0.41 14.79
C LEU A 1008 -34.16 1.92 14.54
N PRO A 1009 -32.96 2.53 14.73
CA PRO A 1009 -32.74 3.94 14.42
C PRO A 1009 -32.97 4.24 12.93
N LYS A 1010 -33.47 5.43 12.62
CA LYS A 1010 -33.54 5.92 11.23
C LYS A 1010 -32.13 6.11 10.66
N ILE A 1011 -31.92 5.66 9.43
CA ILE A 1011 -30.64 5.80 8.73
C ILE A 1011 -30.72 6.97 7.73
N PHE A 1012 -29.68 7.80 7.74
CA PHE A 1012 -29.52 8.97 6.90
C PHE A 1012 -28.17 8.94 6.19
N HIS A 1013 -28.04 9.70 5.10
CA HIS A 1013 -26.76 9.98 4.47
C HIS A 1013 -26.61 11.48 4.22
N VAL A 1014 -25.41 12.03 4.48
CA VAL A 1014 -25.08 13.45 4.32
C VAL A 1014 -23.89 13.68 3.39
N ASN A 1015 -23.86 14.85 2.74
CA ASN A 1015 -22.75 15.29 1.90
C ASN A 1015 -22.43 16.78 2.11
N TRP A 1016 -21.49 17.06 3.02
CA TRP A 1016 -20.97 18.41 3.27
C TRP A 1016 -20.12 18.98 2.11
N PHE A 1017 -19.84 18.18 1.08
CA PHE A 1017 -18.74 18.42 0.15
C PHE A 1017 -19.17 18.58 -1.32
N ARG A 1018 -20.48 18.65 -1.60
CA ARG A 1018 -21.02 18.95 -2.95
C ARG A 1018 -20.49 20.31 -3.42
N LYS A 1019 -20.10 20.39 -4.69
CA LYS A 1019 -19.55 21.60 -5.32
C LYS A 1019 -20.39 22.06 -6.50
N ASP A 1020 -20.39 23.36 -6.72
CA ASP A 1020 -20.90 23.96 -7.94
C ASP A 1020 -19.90 23.70 -9.09
N LYS A 1021 -20.40 23.17 -10.21
CA LYS A 1021 -19.56 22.74 -11.35
C LYS A 1021 -18.87 23.89 -12.08
N GLN A 1022 -19.37 25.12 -11.96
CA GLN A 1022 -18.87 26.28 -12.71
C GLN A 1022 -17.80 27.04 -11.92
N SER A 1023 -18.02 27.21 -10.61
CA SER A 1023 -17.14 27.96 -9.71
C SER A 1023 -16.19 27.09 -8.89
N GLY A 1024 -16.42 25.77 -8.78
CA GLY A 1024 -15.64 24.84 -7.96
C GLY A 1024 -15.78 25.04 -6.45
N LYS A 1025 -16.60 26.01 -6.00
CA LYS A 1025 -16.91 26.28 -4.59
C LYS A 1025 -17.82 25.20 -4.02
N PHE A 1026 -17.77 25.01 -2.70
CA PHE A 1026 -18.77 24.18 -2.01
C PHE A 1026 -20.15 24.85 -2.04
N LEU A 1027 -21.20 24.06 -2.25
CA LEU A 1027 -22.61 24.52 -2.21
C LEU A 1027 -23.15 24.66 -0.78
N TRP A 1028 -22.39 24.23 0.23
CA TRP A 1028 -22.77 24.24 1.63
C TRP A 1028 -21.62 24.80 2.48
N PRO A 1029 -21.88 25.74 3.41
CA PRO A 1029 -20.84 26.32 4.29
C PRO A 1029 -20.24 25.32 5.29
N GLY A 1030 -20.98 24.28 5.67
CA GLY A 1030 -20.50 23.23 6.58
C GLY A 1030 -20.38 23.69 8.05
N PHE A 1031 -19.52 22.98 8.79
CA PHE A 1031 -19.18 23.27 10.20
C PHE A 1031 -20.42 23.50 11.07
N GLY A 1032 -20.54 24.64 11.75
CA GLY A 1032 -21.66 24.94 12.65
C GLY A 1032 -23.04 24.90 11.97
N GLU A 1033 -23.13 25.24 10.69
CA GLU A 1033 -24.39 25.22 9.93
C GLU A 1033 -24.93 23.79 9.75
N ASN A 1034 -24.11 22.74 9.92
CA ASN A 1034 -24.58 21.35 9.91
C ASN A 1034 -25.64 21.08 10.99
N CYS A 1035 -25.78 21.93 12.02
CA CYS A 1035 -26.89 21.85 12.97
C CYS A 1035 -28.28 21.98 12.29
N ARG A 1036 -28.39 22.64 11.13
CA ARG A 1036 -29.63 22.73 10.32
C ARG A 1036 -30.02 21.39 9.70
N VAL A 1037 -29.03 20.57 9.35
CA VAL A 1037 -29.26 19.18 8.91
C VAL A 1037 -29.57 18.27 10.10
N LEU A 1038 -28.94 18.49 11.25
CA LEU A 1038 -29.29 17.76 12.48
C LEU A 1038 -30.73 18.10 12.96
N ASP A 1039 -31.19 19.35 12.84
CA ASP A 1039 -32.59 19.73 13.11
C ASP A 1039 -33.57 18.90 12.27
N TRP A 1040 -33.36 18.87 10.95
CA TRP A 1040 -34.20 18.08 10.05
C TRP A 1040 -34.16 16.58 10.41
N ILE A 1041 -32.97 16.02 10.69
CA ILE A 1041 -32.81 14.62 11.13
C ILE A 1041 -33.60 14.33 12.42
N ILE A 1042 -33.54 15.20 13.43
CA ILE A 1042 -34.28 15.00 14.69
C ILE A 1042 -35.79 15.16 14.48
N ARG A 1043 -36.24 16.16 13.71
CA ARG A 1043 -37.66 16.31 13.37
C ARG A 1043 -38.20 15.13 12.57
N ARG A 1044 -37.35 14.49 11.74
CA ARG A 1044 -37.65 13.20 11.08
C ARG A 1044 -37.68 12.01 12.04
N VAL A 1045 -36.89 11.99 13.11
CA VAL A 1045 -37.01 11.01 14.21
C VAL A 1045 -38.34 11.15 14.95
N GLU A 1046 -38.82 12.38 15.18
CA GLU A 1046 -40.17 12.63 15.72
C GLU A 1046 -41.29 12.44 14.66
N ASN A 1047 -40.96 11.94 13.46
CA ASN A 1047 -41.86 11.63 12.34
C ASN A 1047 -42.62 12.83 11.73
N GLU A 1048 -42.07 14.05 11.85
CA GLU A 1048 -42.65 15.25 11.22
C GLU A 1048 -42.72 15.10 9.68
N ASN A 1049 -43.81 15.55 9.05
CA ASN A 1049 -44.05 15.43 7.60
C ASN A 1049 -43.30 16.51 6.81
N ILE A 1050 -41.96 16.40 6.79
CA ILE A 1050 -41.01 17.36 6.19
C ILE A 1050 -40.17 16.76 5.06
N THR A 1051 -40.74 15.75 4.40
CA THR A 1051 -40.11 14.98 3.32
C THR A 1051 -40.78 15.18 1.96
N MET A 1052 -39.98 15.21 0.91
CA MET A 1052 -40.41 14.90 -0.46
C MET A 1052 -39.74 13.58 -0.90
N ASP A 1053 -40.43 12.81 -1.72
CA ASP A 1053 -39.92 11.54 -2.25
C ASP A 1053 -38.87 11.78 -3.34
N SER A 1054 -37.89 10.88 -3.44
CA SER A 1054 -36.92 10.83 -4.53
C SER A 1054 -36.49 9.38 -4.80
N PRO A 1055 -35.86 9.06 -5.95
CA PRO A 1055 -35.39 7.70 -6.23
C PRO A 1055 -34.41 7.11 -5.19
N ILE A 1056 -33.72 7.96 -4.43
CA ILE A 1056 -32.62 7.59 -3.51
C ILE A 1056 -33.03 7.56 -2.03
N GLY A 1057 -34.24 7.98 -1.69
CA GLY A 1057 -34.68 8.18 -0.30
C GLY A 1057 -35.57 9.41 -0.16
N TYR A 1058 -35.85 9.82 1.07
CA TYR A 1058 -36.59 11.05 1.35
C TYR A 1058 -35.64 12.25 1.45
N LEU A 1059 -35.98 13.34 0.75
CA LEU A 1059 -35.28 14.63 0.81
C LEU A 1059 -36.07 15.65 1.64
N PRO A 1060 -35.46 16.73 2.16
CA PRO A 1060 -36.20 17.81 2.80
C PRO A 1060 -37.14 18.54 1.82
N LYS A 1061 -38.34 18.94 2.29
CA LYS A 1061 -39.16 19.93 1.56
C LYS A 1061 -38.54 21.32 1.70
N ARG A 1062 -38.60 22.14 0.65
CA ARG A 1062 -37.95 23.47 0.57
C ARG A 1062 -38.39 24.45 1.66
N ASP A 1063 -39.65 24.38 2.07
CA ASP A 1063 -40.28 25.16 3.15
C ASP A 1063 -39.94 24.64 4.55
N SER A 1064 -39.50 23.39 4.67
CA SER A 1064 -39.24 22.72 5.95
C SER A 1064 -37.79 22.80 6.44
N PHE A 1065 -36.86 23.07 5.53
CA PHE A 1065 -35.42 23.08 5.79
C PHE A 1065 -34.93 24.49 6.15
N ARG A 1066 -34.41 24.64 7.37
CA ARG A 1066 -34.02 25.93 7.94
C ARG A 1066 -32.73 26.48 7.34
N ALA A 1067 -32.85 27.26 6.27
CA ALA A 1067 -31.74 27.90 5.54
C ALA A 1067 -31.63 29.42 5.78
N GLU A 1068 -32.33 29.96 6.77
CA GLU A 1068 -32.45 31.39 7.04
C GLU A 1068 -31.07 32.02 7.33
N GLY A 1069 -30.76 33.10 6.62
CA GLY A 1069 -29.48 33.80 6.71
C GLY A 1069 -28.34 33.20 5.87
N LEU A 1070 -28.59 32.14 5.08
CA LEU A 1070 -27.60 31.54 4.19
C LEU A 1070 -27.92 31.80 2.70
N ASP A 1071 -26.94 32.27 1.95
CA ASP A 1071 -26.97 32.33 0.49
C ASP A 1071 -26.65 30.93 -0.08
N ILE A 1072 -27.70 30.14 -0.36
CA ILE A 1072 -27.57 28.77 -0.91
C ILE A 1072 -28.50 28.54 -2.09
N ASP A 1073 -27.96 27.87 -3.11
CA ASP A 1073 -28.72 27.34 -4.24
C ASP A 1073 -29.37 26.01 -3.82
N TYR A 1074 -30.57 26.09 -3.22
CA TYR A 1074 -31.31 24.93 -2.70
C TYR A 1074 -31.50 23.84 -3.76
N ASP A 1075 -31.80 24.25 -4.99
CA ASP A 1075 -32.09 23.34 -6.10
C ASP A 1075 -30.84 22.55 -6.50
N LYS A 1076 -29.69 23.22 -6.71
CA LYS A 1076 -28.41 22.51 -6.92
C LYS A 1076 -27.97 21.68 -5.71
N LEU A 1077 -28.32 22.09 -4.49
CA LEU A 1077 -27.89 21.43 -3.26
C LEU A 1077 -28.59 20.07 -3.06
N PHE A 1078 -29.90 20.00 -3.40
CA PHE A 1078 -30.75 18.82 -3.23
C PHE A 1078 -31.05 18.04 -4.52
N ASP A 1079 -30.68 18.55 -5.71
CA ASP A 1079 -30.79 17.86 -7.01
C ASP A 1079 -30.22 16.42 -7.02
N VAL A 1080 -30.91 15.52 -7.71
CA VAL A 1080 -30.59 14.08 -7.85
C VAL A 1080 -30.56 13.72 -9.35
N PRO A 1081 -29.41 13.89 -10.06
CA PRO A 1081 -29.38 13.69 -11.51
C PRO A 1081 -29.54 12.23 -11.91
N LYS A 1082 -30.57 11.92 -12.70
CA LYS A 1082 -30.92 10.55 -13.16
C LYS A 1082 -29.74 9.81 -13.79
N ASP A 1083 -28.95 10.47 -14.64
CA ASP A 1083 -27.78 9.86 -15.29
C ASP A 1083 -26.59 9.63 -14.34
N PHE A 1084 -26.34 10.55 -13.40
CA PHE A 1084 -25.32 10.35 -12.36
C PHE A 1084 -25.66 9.14 -11.50
N TRP A 1085 -26.92 9.03 -11.06
CA TRP A 1085 -27.35 7.94 -10.18
C TRP A 1085 -27.43 6.59 -10.91
N LYS A 1086 -27.72 6.57 -12.21
CA LYS A 1086 -27.55 5.36 -13.04
C LYS A 1086 -26.08 4.90 -13.12
N GLN A 1087 -25.14 5.83 -13.32
CA GLN A 1087 -23.70 5.51 -13.28
C GLN A 1087 -23.24 5.06 -11.89
N GLU A 1088 -23.78 5.67 -10.83
CA GLU A 1088 -23.52 5.30 -9.44
C GLU A 1088 -24.00 3.87 -9.13
N VAL A 1089 -25.22 3.50 -9.51
CA VAL A 1089 -25.75 2.12 -9.36
C VAL A 1089 -24.88 1.11 -10.11
N THR A 1090 -24.50 1.39 -11.36
CA THR A 1090 -23.57 0.54 -12.12
C THR A 1090 -22.24 0.40 -11.39
N SER A 1091 -21.70 1.49 -10.84
CA SER A 1091 -20.44 1.47 -10.08
C SER A 1091 -20.54 0.69 -8.76
N ILE A 1092 -21.67 0.75 -8.05
CA ILE A 1092 -21.89 0.00 -6.80
C ILE A 1092 -22.09 -1.49 -7.10
N ARG A 1093 -22.92 -1.84 -8.09
CA ARG A 1093 -23.16 -3.23 -8.50
C ARG A 1093 -21.85 -3.88 -8.96
N LYS A 1094 -21.04 -3.17 -9.74
CA LYS A 1094 -19.69 -3.58 -10.13
C LYS A 1094 -18.78 -3.77 -8.91
N TYR A 1095 -18.74 -2.81 -7.99
CA TYR A 1095 -17.92 -2.89 -6.77
C TYR A 1095 -18.26 -4.13 -5.92
N PHE A 1096 -19.55 -4.45 -5.74
CA PHE A 1096 -19.93 -5.65 -4.98
C PHE A 1096 -19.59 -6.96 -5.70
N ASP A 1097 -19.81 -7.05 -7.02
CA ASP A 1097 -19.39 -8.21 -7.85
C ASP A 1097 -17.87 -8.44 -7.79
N GLU A 1098 -17.07 -7.37 -7.84
CA GLU A 1098 -15.60 -7.45 -7.83
C GLU A 1098 -14.98 -7.68 -6.45
N GLN A 1099 -15.61 -7.22 -5.36
CA GLN A 1099 -14.99 -7.16 -4.01
C GLN A 1099 -15.70 -7.98 -2.94
N VAL A 1100 -16.90 -8.50 -3.22
CA VAL A 1100 -17.70 -9.31 -2.27
C VAL A 1100 -18.16 -10.62 -2.92
N GLY A 1101 -18.45 -10.62 -4.22
CA GLY A 1101 -18.73 -11.83 -4.99
C GLY A 1101 -19.89 -12.64 -4.42
N GLU A 1102 -19.63 -13.92 -4.12
CA GLU A 1102 -20.64 -14.85 -3.58
C GLU A 1102 -21.06 -14.54 -2.14
N ASP A 1103 -20.23 -13.82 -1.36
CA ASP A 1103 -20.55 -13.41 0.02
C ASP A 1103 -21.59 -12.27 0.09
N LEU A 1104 -22.08 -11.75 -1.05
CA LEU A 1104 -22.98 -10.60 -1.10
C LEU A 1104 -24.43 -10.99 -0.71
N PRO A 1105 -25.03 -10.41 0.35
CA PRO A 1105 -26.38 -10.77 0.76
C PRO A 1105 -27.43 -10.41 -0.30
N LYS A 1106 -28.43 -11.29 -0.47
CA LYS A 1106 -29.46 -11.15 -1.52
C LYS A 1106 -30.21 -9.81 -1.44
N ASP A 1107 -30.48 -9.34 -0.23
CA ASP A 1107 -31.12 -8.05 0.06
C ASP A 1107 -30.37 -6.85 -0.52
N MET A 1108 -29.04 -6.92 -0.68
CA MET A 1108 -28.26 -5.84 -1.30
C MET A 1108 -28.53 -5.77 -2.82
N ASN A 1109 -28.61 -6.93 -3.48
CA ASN A 1109 -29.02 -7.00 -4.88
C ASN A 1109 -30.48 -6.56 -5.06
N GLU A 1110 -31.39 -6.94 -4.14
CA GLU A 1110 -32.77 -6.47 -4.18
C GLU A 1110 -32.88 -4.95 -4.02
N GLN A 1111 -32.19 -4.36 -3.05
CA GLN A 1111 -32.24 -2.91 -2.82
C GLN A 1111 -31.58 -2.13 -3.97
N LEU A 1112 -30.54 -2.67 -4.61
CA LEU A 1112 -29.99 -2.12 -5.87
C LEU A 1112 -31.02 -2.20 -7.00
N ASN A 1113 -31.72 -3.32 -7.16
CA ASN A 1113 -32.76 -3.47 -8.19
C ASN A 1113 -33.93 -2.51 -7.95
N LYS A 1114 -34.36 -2.31 -6.68
CA LYS A 1114 -35.39 -1.34 -6.28
C LYS A 1114 -34.95 0.10 -6.58
N LEU A 1115 -33.68 0.45 -6.31
CA LEU A 1115 -33.11 1.76 -6.66
C LEU A 1115 -33.07 1.96 -8.19
N GLU A 1116 -32.64 0.96 -8.95
CA GLU A 1116 -32.61 1.00 -10.41
C GLU A 1116 -34.01 1.14 -11.04
N GLN A 1117 -35.03 0.51 -10.47
CA GLN A 1117 -36.43 0.69 -10.87
C GLN A 1117 -36.92 2.13 -10.63
N ARG A 1118 -36.70 2.68 -9.43
CA ARG A 1118 -37.07 4.07 -9.08
C ARG A 1118 -36.31 5.13 -9.89
N LEU A 1119 -35.13 4.79 -10.41
CA LEU A 1119 -34.34 5.65 -11.31
C LEU A 1119 -34.73 5.52 -12.79
N ASN A 1120 -35.58 4.56 -13.16
CA ASN A 1120 -36.07 4.40 -14.53
C ASN A 1120 -37.45 5.03 -14.71
N GLN A 1121 -38.30 4.96 -13.68
CA GLN A 1121 -39.42 5.90 -13.47
C GLN A 1121 -38.91 7.35 -13.53
#